data_AF-A0A946URJ7-F1
#
_entry.id   AF-A0A946URJ7-F1
#
_cell.length_a   1.000
_cell.length_b   1.000
_cell.length_c   1.000
_cell.angle_alpha   90.00
_cell.angle_beta   90.00
_cell.angle_gamma   90.00
#
_symmetry.space_group_name_H-M   'P 1'
#
loop_
_entity.id
_entity.type
_entity.pdbx_description
1 polymer ?
#
loop_
_entity_poly.entity_id
_entity_poly.type
_entity_poly.pdbx_seq_one_letter_code
_entity_poly.pdbx_strand_id
1 'polypeptide(L)'
;MNKLSIPHSRIRRSLFFGSVLVVCATSLVAQEVPIVQPGAPGVAGRDLSPDEAIRIANTSYSPADAQFMKDMIPHHHQALQMAALVEDRTNNPTLRDIAGRINASQDDEIEFMRRWLRERGESAPEPTAHSAMHTTHEMAGMASPAEMAELATAQGTEFDRQFLTLMIAHHNGALKMVEELLKQPGAAYDPILFEFTTDVTNDQTAEIERMNALLVGLSSDPRAGLSAGFEDAGQAIMHLKLVASLPKPAGFFDPKNPAGLPQPMPPEDGDELPDRVDDGQSNDDNEWSERSPLLSFANTDMAFAGDVMVAGSYHGYNIYKLDDAGIPQLYSSIVCPGGQGDVSIVGTLLIMSVEQTRGRVDCGLQSVTEDVSPERFRGLRIFDISNLRRPVQVGAVQTCRGSHTHSVVSGPDRDGMIIVYNSGTSSVRDEEELEGCIGEIPGDDRTALFRIDVIEIPVNDPSKARIVDSPAVFADPEKGTLAGLWRGGKHGDDTQETSVTDQCHDITVFPERGLAAGACSGNGILFDISNPLKPKRMDVVIDKGFAYWHSATFNNDGTKVLFTDEWGGGSRPRCRAYDRLDWGADAFYDIENGKLFYRGHYKLPAPQVEQENCVAHNGSIIPVPGRDIFVQSWYQGGISVIDFTETANPVEIGYFDRGPIHEEHLILGGFWSSYWYHGRIYGTEIARGIDVLELTPSDYLSENEIAAALLADQSERFNPQQQFQVTWPAIPVVAHAYIDQLQRDEALTISQLADLTEALDGASAQLAVGAKDKRLAGRLSSLAKTVRKGAGSDVTQKRRASLATTLNEISAKLR
;
A
#
# COMPACT_ATOMS: atom_id res chain seq x y z
N MET A 1 -76.78 28.31 11.17
CA MET A 1 -78.17 28.26 10.67
C MET A 1 -78.38 29.52 9.84
N ASN A 2 -78.80 29.52 8.57
CA ASN A 2 -79.26 28.46 7.65
C ASN A 2 -78.66 28.71 6.24
N LYS A 3 -78.20 27.69 5.49
CA LYS A 3 -78.92 26.86 4.48
C LYS A 3 -79.62 27.67 3.34
N LEU A 4 -79.54 27.32 2.05
CA LEU A 4 -78.67 26.42 1.23
C LEU A 4 -78.99 26.65 -0.29
N SER A 5 -78.17 26.15 -1.23
CA SER A 5 -78.43 25.95 -2.69
C SER A 5 -78.61 27.22 -3.60
N ILE A 6 -77.98 27.41 -4.79
CA ILE A 6 -77.82 26.59 -6.04
C ILE A 6 -79.16 26.51 -6.83
N PRO A 7 -79.27 26.80 -8.16
CA PRO A 7 -78.26 26.62 -9.25
C PRO A 7 -78.09 27.70 -10.37
N HIS A 8 -76.99 27.53 -11.13
CA HIS A 8 -76.74 27.74 -12.59
C HIS A 8 -77.11 29.04 -13.36
N SER A 9 -76.09 29.62 -14.02
CA SER A 9 -76.13 29.90 -15.48
C SER A 9 -74.70 29.93 -16.08
N ARG A 10 -74.56 29.90 -17.42
CA ARG A 10 -73.27 29.95 -18.16
C ARG A 10 -72.94 31.38 -18.60
N ILE A 11 -71.66 31.77 -18.67
CA ILE A 11 -71.19 32.95 -19.44
C ILE A 11 -69.74 32.76 -19.97
N ARG A 12 -69.31 33.62 -20.90
CA ARG A 12 -68.15 33.45 -21.81
C ARG A 12 -66.81 33.96 -21.27
N ARG A 13 -65.72 33.51 -21.93
CA ARG A 13 -64.32 33.99 -21.81
C ARG A 13 -64.16 35.49 -22.14
N SER A 14 -63.13 36.10 -21.57
CA SER A 14 -62.29 37.15 -22.18
C SER A 14 -60.89 37.12 -21.56
N LEU A 15 -59.86 37.58 -22.27
CA LEU A 15 -58.45 37.49 -21.86
C LEU A 15 -58.06 38.65 -20.91
N PHE A 16 -56.99 38.45 -20.15
CA PHE A 16 -56.24 39.50 -19.46
C PHE A 16 -54.75 39.40 -19.83
N PHE A 17 -54.07 40.54 -19.92
CA PHE A 17 -52.62 40.63 -20.14
C PHE A 17 -51.87 40.32 -18.83
N GLY A 18 -50.75 39.59 -18.93
CA GLY A 18 -49.84 39.33 -17.80
C GLY A 18 -48.68 40.32 -17.77
N SER A 19 -48.32 40.80 -16.57
CA SER A 19 -47.16 41.67 -16.35
C SER A 19 -45.85 40.87 -16.34
N VAL A 20 -44.82 41.36 -17.03
CA VAL A 20 -43.47 40.78 -16.97
C VAL A 20 -42.80 41.18 -15.66
N LEU A 21 -42.23 40.20 -14.95
CA LEU A 21 -41.51 40.39 -13.70
C LEU A 21 -40.05 39.98 -13.91
N VAL A 22 -39.14 40.95 -13.89
CA VAL A 22 -37.71 40.72 -14.17
C VAL A 22 -37.05 40.14 -12.93
N VAL A 23 -36.69 38.86 -12.98
CA VAL A 23 -35.85 38.21 -11.99
C VAL A 23 -34.39 38.39 -12.40
N CYS A 24 -33.62 39.16 -11.61
CA CYS A 24 -32.17 39.19 -11.75
C CYS A 24 -31.58 37.90 -11.17
N ALA A 25 -31.37 36.90 -12.01
CA ALA A 25 -30.60 35.71 -11.65
C ALA A 25 -29.11 36.07 -11.55
N THR A 26 -28.62 36.29 -10.33
CA THR A 26 -27.17 36.31 -10.07
C THR A 26 -26.66 34.87 -10.09
N SER A 27 -26.13 34.43 -11.23
CA SER A 27 -25.45 33.14 -11.33
C SER A 27 -24.20 33.13 -10.45
N LEU A 28 -24.32 32.51 -9.28
CA LEU A 28 -23.17 32.01 -8.53
C LEU A 28 -22.55 30.89 -9.37
N VAL A 29 -21.49 31.22 -10.11
CA VAL A 29 -20.63 30.22 -10.73
C VAL A 29 -19.94 29.48 -9.59
N ALA A 30 -20.30 28.20 -9.39
CA ALA A 30 -19.51 27.32 -8.55
C ALA A 30 -18.11 27.25 -9.15
N GLN A 31 -17.09 27.67 -8.40
CA GLN A 31 -15.74 27.75 -8.94
C GLN A 31 -15.12 26.35 -8.95
N GLU A 32 -15.23 25.69 -10.10
CA GLU A 32 -14.73 24.34 -10.36
C GLU A 32 -13.26 24.18 -9.88
N VAL A 33 -12.97 22.95 -9.45
CA VAL A 33 -11.61 22.55 -9.07
C VAL A 33 -10.80 22.40 -10.37
N PRO A 34 -9.63 23.04 -10.50
CA PRO A 34 -8.86 22.97 -11.72
C PRO A 34 -8.17 21.60 -11.83
N ILE A 35 -8.35 20.95 -12.98
CA ILE A 35 -7.50 19.85 -13.45
C ILE A 35 -6.42 20.48 -14.34
N VAL A 36 -5.15 20.33 -13.98
CA VAL A 36 -4.02 21.00 -14.63
C VAL A 36 -3.01 19.96 -15.11
N GLN A 37 -2.60 20.05 -16.37
CA GLN A 37 -1.38 19.41 -16.87
C GLN A 37 -0.24 20.43 -16.78
N PRO A 38 0.81 20.22 -15.96
CA PRO A 38 1.99 21.08 -15.97
C PRO A 38 2.70 21.06 -17.33
N GLY A 39 3.62 22.01 -17.54
CA GLY A 39 4.56 21.96 -18.66
C GLY A 39 5.92 21.41 -18.23
N ALA A 40 6.87 21.40 -19.17
CA ALA A 40 8.28 21.16 -18.88
C ALA A 40 8.85 22.22 -17.89
N PRO A 41 10.04 22.00 -17.27
CA PRO A 41 10.57 22.91 -16.26
C PRO A 41 10.59 24.39 -16.70
N GLY A 42 9.95 25.25 -15.92
CA GLY A 42 9.79 26.70 -16.19
C GLY A 42 8.63 27.06 -17.11
N VAL A 43 7.87 26.09 -17.65
CA VAL A 43 6.74 26.31 -18.56
C VAL A 43 5.40 26.22 -17.80
N ALA A 44 4.50 27.17 -18.06
CA ALA A 44 3.20 27.21 -17.42
C ALA A 44 2.28 26.07 -17.90
N GLY A 45 1.62 25.39 -16.96
CA GLY A 45 0.67 24.30 -17.24
C GLY A 45 -0.66 24.75 -17.83
N ARG A 46 -1.27 23.88 -18.64
CA ARG A 46 -2.60 24.05 -19.24
C ARG A 46 -3.70 23.42 -18.39
N ASP A 47 -4.92 23.87 -18.58
CA ASP A 47 -6.11 23.24 -17.99
C ASP A 47 -6.55 22.04 -18.87
N LEU A 48 -7.11 21.01 -18.24
CA LEU A 48 -7.69 19.82 -18.90
C LEU A 48 -9.20 19.75 -18.66
N SER A 49 -9.95 19.15 -19.59
CA SER A 49 -11.24 18.54 -19.23
C SER A 49 -11.03 17.15 -18.57
N PRO A 50 -11.99 16.63 -17.79
CA PRO A 50 -11.94 15.26 -17.29
C PRO A 50 -11.73 14.23 -18.42
N ASP A 51 -12.46 14.37 -19.52
CA ASP A 51 -12.42 13.45 -20.68
C ASP A 51 -11.06 13.42 -21.40
N GLU A 52 -10.22 14.46 -21.24
CA GLU A 52 -8.89 14.48 -21.85
C GLU A 52 -7.89 13.52 -21.19
N ALA A 53 -8.10 13.15 -19.92
CA ALA A 53 -7.11 12.42 -19.11
C ALA A 53 -7.08 10.88 -19.30
N ILE A 54 -8.04 10.28 -20.03
CA ILE A 54 -8.45 8.86 -19.83
C ILE A 54 -8.26 7.96 -21.09
N ARG A 55 -7.20 8.09 -21.92
CA ARG A 55 -7.10 7.37 -23.23
C ARG A 55 -5.75 6.67 -23.54
N ILE A 56 -5.78 5.62 -24.42
CA ILE A 56 -4.67 4.78 -25.01
C ILE A 56 -4.30 3.51 -24.16
N ALA A 57 -4.11 2.25 -24.64
CA ALA A 57 -4.30 1.52 -25.93
C ALA A 57 -4.32 -0.05 -25.72
N ASN A 58 -4.31 -0.90 -26.77
CA ASN A 58 -4.55 -2.38 -26.71
C ASN A 58 -3.80 -3.24 -27.82
N THR A 59 -3.90 -4.60 -27.82
CA THR A 59 -3.39 -5.65 -28.82
C THR A 59 -1.86 -5.99 -28.81
N SER A 60 -1.25 -7.09 -29.37
CA SER A 60 -1.60 -8.33 -30.15
C SER A 60 -0.59 -9.53 -29.96
N TYR A 61 -0.83 -10.78 -30.48
CA TYR A 61 -0.19 -12.06 -30.02
C TYR A 61 1.16 -12.62 -30.60
N SER A 62 1.71 -13.70 -30.01
CA SER A 62 3.10 -14.21 -30.16
C SER A 62 3.31 -15.76 -29.95
N PRO A 63 4.55 -16.29 -30.05
CA PRO A 63 4.83 -17.75 -29.98
C PRO A 63 4.78 -18.43 -28.60
N ALA A 64 4.74 -17.71 -27.47
CA ALA A 64 4.75 -18.35 -26.14
C ALA A 64 3.49 -19.21 -25.90
N ASP A 65 2.38 -18.76 -26.46
CA ASP A 65 1.08 -19.39 -26.66
C ASP A 65 1.19 -20.87 -27.02
N ALA A 66 2.08 -21.20 -27.97
CA ALA A 66 2.28 -22.56 -28.46
C ALA A 66 3.12 -23.46 -27.53
N GLN A 67 3.72 -22.92 -26.47
CA GLN A 67 4.46 -23.69 -25.46
C GLN A 67 3.58 -24.00 -24.25
N PHE A 68 2.87 -23.01 -23.71
CA PHE A 68 1.90 -23.18 -22.62
C PHE A 68 0.91 -24.33 -22.89
N MET A 69 0.33 -24.37 -24.10
CA MET A 69 -0.63 -25.40 -24.51
C MET A 69 -0.05 -26.82 -24.58
N LYS A 70 1.28 -26.99 -24.56
CA LYS A 70 1.95 -28.30 -24.50
C LYS A 70 2.21 -28.74 -23.07
N ASP A 71 2.55 -27.79 -22.20
CA ASP A 71 2.93 -28.05 -20.81
C ASP A 71 1.71 -28.19 -19.88
N MET A 72 0.59 -27.53 -20.20
CA MET A 72 -0.65 -27.63 -19.41
C MET A 72 -1.39 -28.98 -19.59
N ILE A 73 -1.23 -29.67 -20.72
CA ILE A 73 -1.81 -31.01 -20.96
C ILE A 73 -1.39 -32.06 -19.90
N PRO A 74 -0.08 -32.29 -19.63
CA PRO A 74 0.34 -33.23 -18.58
C PRO A 74 0.08 -32.71 -17.16
N HIS A 75 -0.16 -31.40 -16.98
CA HIS A 75 -0.56 -30.81 -15.70
C HIS A 75 -1.99 -31.22 -15.33
N HIS A 76 -2.97 -30.91 -16.18
CA HIS A 76 -4.38 -31.27 -15.96
C HIS A 76 -4.60 -32.78 -15.77
N HIS A 77 -3.77 -33.63 -16.39
CA HIS A 77 -3.86 -35.07 -16.20
C HIS A 77 -3.57 -35.54 -14.75
N GLN A 78 -2.86 -34.76 -13.93
CA GLN A 78 -2.65 -35.10 -12.52
C GLN A 78 -3.84 -34.71 -11.62
N ALA A 79 -4.59 -33.65 -11.94
CA ALA A 79 -5.82 -33.30 -11.22
C ALA A 79 -6.82 -34.48 -11.22
N LEU A 80 -7.01 -35.10 -12.39
CA LEU A 80 -7.83 -36.30 -12.58
C LEU A 80 -7.37 -37.47 -11.69
N GLN A 81 -6.06 -37.67 -11.53
CA GLN A 81 -5.49 -38.73 -10.69
C GLN A 81 -5.75 -38.51 -9.19
N MET A 82 -5.77 -37.26 -8.74
CA MET A 82 -6.15 -36.91 -7.36
C MET A 82 -7.67 -37.01 -7.14
N ALA A 83 -8.47 -36.46 -8.06
CA ALA A 83 -9.92 -36.43 -7.96
C ALA A 83 -10.54 -37.85 -7.98
N ALA A 84 -9.92 -38.80 -8.69
CA ALA A 84 -10.30 -40.22 -8.68
C ALA A 84 -10.21 -40.91 -7.29
N LEU A 85 -9.51 -40.34 -6.31
CA LEU A 85 -9.40 -40.92 -4.96
C LEU A 85 -10.60 -40.59 -4.05
N VAL A 86 -11.40 -39.57 -4.38
CA VAL A 86 -12.32 -38.93 -3.42
C VAL A 86 -13.53 -39.82 -3.06
N GLU A 87 -14.08 -40.57 -4.01
CA GLU A 87 -15.28 -41.41 -3.78
C GLU A 87 -15.07 -42.49 -2.70
N ASP A 88 -13.86 -43.05 -2.62
CA ASP A 88 -13.51 -44.12 -1.67
C ASP A 88 -12.93 -43.61 -0.34
N ARG A 89 -12.72 -42.29 -0.15
CA ARG A 89 -11.92 -41.75 0.97
C ARG A 89 -12.63 -40.74 1.89
N THR A 90 -13.66 -40.05 1.40
CA THR A 90 -14.45 -39.11 2.22
C THR A 90 -15.96 -39.31 2.09
N ASN A 91 -16.71 -38.91 3.10
CA ASN A 91 -18.17 -38.78 3.07
C ASN A 91 -18.65 -37.30 3.07
N ASN A 92 -17.73 -36.34 2.94
CA ASN A 92 -18.04 -34.93 2.82
C ASN A 92 -18.74 -34.65 1.46
N PRO A 93 -20.01 -34.18 1.44
CA PRO A 93 -20.75 -33.98 0.20
C PRO A 93 -20.17 -32.84 -0.64
N THR A 94 -19.79 -31.72 -0.01
CA THR A 94 -19.20 -30.56 -0.69
C THR A 94 -17.90 -30.94 -1.40
N LEU A 95 -17.07 -31.79 -0.78
CA LEU A 95 -15.81 -32.21 -1.39
C LEU A 95 -15.99 -33.22 -2.53
N ARG A 96 -17.03 -34.07 -2.44
CA ARG A 96 -17.45 -34.95 -3.56
C ARG A 96 -17.96 -34.14 -4.75
N ASP A 97 -18.73 -33.09 -4.50
CA ASP A 97 -19.27 -32.21 -5.54
C ASP A 97 -18.17 -31.35 -6.21
N ILE A 98 -17.09 -30.99 -5.49
CA ILE A 98 -15.89 -30.35 -6.05
C ILE A 98 -15.11 -31.35 -6.92
N ALA A 99 -14.79 -32.54 -6.39
CA ALA A 99 -14.06 -33.56 -7.15
C ALA A 99 -14.81 -34.06 -8.40
N GLY A 100 -16.15 -34.00 -8.40
CA GLY A 100 -16.97 -34.30 -9.57
C GLY A 100 -16.92 -33.24 -10.67
N ARG A 101 -16.51 -32.00 -10.36
CA ARG A 101 -16.34 -30.90 -11.33
C ARG A 101 -14.95 -30.93 -11.95
N ILE A 102 -13.90 -31.02 -11.13
CA ILE A 102 -12.50 -31.22 -11.53
C ILE A 102 -12.36 -32.34 -12.58
N ASN A 103 -13.04 -33.47 -12.38
CA ASN A 103 -13.00 -34.60 -13.33
C ASN A 103 -13.68 -34.33 -14.68
N ALA A 104 -14.56 -33.32 -14.77
CA ALA A 104 -15.33 -33.02 -15.98
C ALA A 104 -14.67 -31.90 -16.81
N SER A 105 -14.22 -30.82 -16.18
CA SER A 105 -13.50 -29.73 -16.87
C SER A 105 -12.16 -30.21 -17.43
N GLN A 106 -11.30 -30.76 -16.56
CA GLN A 106 -9.91 -31.09 -16.90
C GLN A 106 -9.77 -32.13 -18.04
N ASP A 107 -10.75 -33.02 -18.24
CA ASP A 107 -10.75 -33.99 -19.35
C ASP A 107 -11.12 -33.33 -20.70
N ASP A 108 -12.10 -32.40 -20.73
CA ASP A 108 -12.49 -31.66 -21.94
C ASP A 108 -11.44 -30.59 -22.32
N GLU A 109 -10.84 -29.92 -21.34
CA GLU A 109 -9.73 -28.96 -21.50
C GLU A 109 -8.50 -29.63 -22.17
N ILE A 110 -8.19 -30.88 -21.82
CA ILE A 110 -7.11 -31.65 -22.47
C ILE A 110 -7.37 -31.87 -23.96
N GLU A 111 -8.61 -32.22 -24.35
CA GLU A 111 -8.95 -32.39 -25.77
C GLU A 111 -9.06 -31.07 -26.54
N PHE A 112 -9.35 -29.96 -25.85
CA PHE A 112 -9.24 -28.62 -26.43
C PHE A 112 -7.79 -28.27 -26.76
N MET A 113 -6.87 -28.35 -25.79
CA MET A 113 -5.45 -28.01 -26.00
C MET A 113 -4.81 -28.83 -27.12
N ARG A 114 -5.11 -30.15 -27.14
CA ARG A 114 -4.63 -31.08 -28.18
C ARG A 114 -5.20 -30.76 -29.57
N ARG A 115 -6.35 -30.07 -29.68
CA ARG A 115 -6.95 -29.62 -30.94
C ARG A 115 -6.33 -28.31 -31.41
N TRP A 116 -6.28 -27.32 -30.53
CA TRP A 116 -5.74 -25.97 -30.77
C TRP A 116 -4.32 -26.01 -31.39
N LEU A 117 -3.44 -26.86 -30.82
CA LEU A 117 -2.08 -27.09 -31.31
C LEU A 117 -2.07 -27.67 -32.73
N ARG A 118 -2.86 -28.73 -32.98
CA ARG A 118 -2.89 -29.44 -34.27
C ARG A 118 -3.37 -28.53 -35.42
N GLU A 119 -4.33 -27.64 -35.15
CA GLU A 119 -4.87 -26.69 -36.12
C GLU A 119 -3.86 -25.61 -36.52
N ARG A 120 -2.95 -25.24 -35.60
CA ARG A 120 -1.87 -24.26 -35.82
C ARG A 120 -0.56 -24.89 -36.32
N GLY A 121 -0.57 -26.21 -36.60
CA GLY A 121 0.57 -26.96 -37.14
C GLY A 121 1.58 -27.44 -36.09
N GLU A 122 1.27 -27.26 -34.81
CA GLU A 122 2.13 -27.59 -33.67
C GLU A 122 1.94 -29.04 -33.19
N SER A 123 2.98 -29.58 -32.52
CA SER A 123 2.95 -30.95 -32.00
C SER A 123 2.21 -31.03 -30.66
N ALA A 124 1.01 -31.62 -30.66
CA ALA A 124 0.29 -31.96 -29.43
C ALA A 124 0.88 -33.21 -28.74
N PRO A 125 1.20 -33.17 -27.43
CA PRO A 125 1.62 -34.34 -26.67
C PRO A 125 0.46 -35.34 -26.40
N GLU A 126 0.84 -36.55 -25.97
CA GLU A 126 -0.08 -37.57 -25.45
C GLU A 126 -0.05 -37.54 -23.91
N PRO A 127 -1.19 -37.41 -23.20
CA PRO A 127 -1.23 -37.24 -21.73
C PRO A 127 -0.51 -38.33 -20.92
N THR A 128 -0.39 -39.55 -21.47
CA THR A 128 0.22 -40.72 -20.80
C THR A 128 1.65 -41.02 -21.27
N ALA A 129 2.27 -40.18 -22.09
CA ALA A 129 3.61 -40.42 -22.60
C ALA A 129 4.68 -40.19 -21.51
N HIS A 130 5.28 -41.27 -21.00
CA HIS A 130 6.39 -41.22 -20.02
C HIS A 130 7.61 -40.36 -20.45
N SER A 131 7.73 -40.00 -21.73
CA SER A 131 8.75 -39.06 -22.22
C SER A 131 8.44 -37.59 -21.87
N ALA A 132 7.19 -37.22 -21.60
CA ALA A 132 6.80 -35.88 -21.18
C ALA A 132 7.14 -35.60 -19.71
N MET A 133 7.20 -36.64 -18.87
CA MET A 133 7.56 -36.54 -17.44
C MET A 133 9.09 -36.38 -17.20
N HIS A 134 9.86 -36.11 -18.25
CA HIS A 134 11.32 -35.97 -18.22
C HIS A 134 11.85 -34.77 -19.03
N THR A 135 11.00 -33.76 -19.27
CA THR A 135 11.49 -32.38 -19.44
C THR A 135 12.16 -31.92 -18.14
N THR A 136 13.12 -31.01 -18.25
CA THR A 136 14.15 -30.80 -17.20
C THR A 136 13.77 -29.81 -16.09
N HIS A 137 12.47 -29.59 -15.89
CA HIS A 137 11.90 -28.70 -14.88
C HIS A 137 10.64 -29.33 -14.26
N GLU A 138 10.50 -29.23 -12.94
CA GLU A 138 9.26 -29.59 -12.24
C GLU A 138 8.20 -28.51 -12.52
N MET A 139 7.03 -28.91 -13.02
CA MET A 139 5.94 -27.97 -13.33
C MET A 139 5.27 -27.49 -12.04
N ALA A 140 4.80 -26.24 -12.03
CA ALA A 140 4.27 -25.60 -10.83
C ALA A 140 3.03 -26.34 -10.27
N GLY A 141 2.97 -26.49 -8.95
CA GLY A 141 1.83 -27.06 -8.21
C GLY A 141 1.67 -28.59 -8.30
N MET A 142 2.44 -29.28 -9.14
CA MET A 142 2.34 -30.74 -9.27
C MET A 142 2.67 -31.45 -7.95
N ALA A 143 1.78 -32.34 -7.50
CA ALA A 143 2.00 -33.20 -6.35
C ALA A 143 3.09 -34.24 -6.65
N SER A 144 4.02 -34.45 -5.72
CA SER A 144 5.09 -35.42 -5.88
C SER A 144 4.56 -36.87 -5.81
N PRO A 145 5.34 -37.86 -6.32
CA PRO A 145 5.01 -39.27 -6.16
C PRO A 145 4.92 -39.74 -4.69
N ALA A 146 5.46 -38.98 -3.73
CA ALA A 146 5.32 -39.25 -2.31
C ALA A 146 3.96 -38.76 -1.78
N GLU A 147 3.61 -37.50 -2.05
CA GLU A 147 2.32 -36.90 -1.64
C GLU A 147 1.13 -37.66 -2.25
N MET A 148 1.24 -38.07 -3.52
CA MET A 148 0.23 -38.92 -4.18
C MET A 148 0.08 -40.28 -3.51
N ALA A 149 1.17 -40.85 -2.97
CA ALA A 149 1.12 -42.13 -2.24
C ALA A 149 0.54 -41.96 -0.82
N GLU A 150 0.82 -40.84 -0.15
CA GLU A 150 0.27 -40.51 1.17
C GLU A 150 -1.24 -40.21 1.08
N LEU A 151 -1.66 -39.33 0.16
CA LEU A 151 -3.07 -39.00 -0.14
C LEU A 151 -3.91 -40.25 -0.43
N ALA A 152 -3.36 -41.22 -1.18
CA ALA A 152 -4.03 -42.48 -1.47
C ALA A 152 -4.32 -43.34 -0.23
N THR A 153 -3.66 -43.08 0.91
CA THR A 153 -3.83 -43.81 2.18
C THR A 153 -4.62 -43.04 3.25
N ALA A 154 -4.75 -41.72 3.15
CA ALA A 154 -5.51 -40.90 4.08
C ALA A 154 -7.03 -41.17 4.02
N GLN A 155 -7.78 -40.86 5.08
CA GLN A 155 -9.25 -41.01 5.13
C GLN A 155 -9.94 -39.91 5.96
N GLY A 156 -11.21 -39.63 5.64
CA GLY A 156 -12.04 -38.68 6.40
C GLY A 156 -11.49 -37.25 6.41
N THR A 157 -11.66 -36.51 7.51
CA THR A 157 -11.23 -35.10 7.60
C THR A 157 -9.72 -34.86 7.35
N GLU A 158 -8.88 -35.88 7.54
CA GLU A 158 -7.46 -35.81 7.18
C GLU A 158 -7.25 -35.92 5.67
N PHE A 159 -8.00 -36.80 5.00
CA PHE A 159 -8.07 -36.82 3.53
C PHE A 159 -8.67 -35.51 2.99
N ASP A 160 -9.74 -34.98 3.61
CA ASP A 160 -10.31 -33.69 3.21
C ASP A 160 -9.25 -32.59 3.22
N ARG A 161 -8.48 -32.47 4.33
CA ARG A 161 -7.40 -31.48 4.45
C ARG A 161 -6.29 -31.69 3.42
N GLN A 162 -5.81 -32.92 3.25
CA GLN A 162 -4.72 -33.21 2.31
C GLN A 162 -5.15 -33.01 0.86
N PHE A 163 -6.35 -33.46 0.49
CA PHE A 163 -6.92 -33.23 -0.84
C PHE A 163 -7.11 -31.73 -1.13
N LEU A 164 -7.73 -30.98 -0.20
CA LEU A 164 -7.89 -29.54 -0.35
C LEU A 164 -6.54 -28.84 -0.49
N THR A 165 -5.55 -29.20 0.32
CA THR A 165 -4.21 -28.57 0.29
C THR A 165 -3.49 -28.86 -1.04
N LEU A 166 -3.47 -30.12 -1.48
CA LEU A 166 -2.80 -30.54 -2.72
C LEU A 166 -3.52 -30.02 -3.97
N MET A 167 -4.85 -30.02 -3.99
CA MET A 167 -5.62 -29.50 -5.13
C MET A 167 -5.55 -27.96 -5.21
N ILE A 168 -5.62 -27.24 -4.08
CA ILE A 168 -5.36 -25.78 -4.07
C ILE A 168 -3.95 -25.50 -4.61
N ALA A 169 -2.93 -26.26 -4.19
CA ALA A 169 -1.56 -26.09 -4.68
C ALA A 169 -1.41 -26.41 -6.18
N HIS A 170 -2.09 -27.44 -6.67
CA HIS A 170 -2.13 -27.84 -8.07
C HIS A 170 -2.79 -26.77 -8.95
N HIS A 171 -3.98 -26.30 -8.55
CA HIS A 171 -4.71 -25.22 -9.23
C HIS A 171 -3.90 -23.91 -9.21
N ASN A 172 -3.27 -23.53 -8.09
CA ASN A 172 -2.33 -22.40 -8.03
C ASN A 172 -1.14 -22.60 -9.00
N GLY A 173 -0.75 -23.84 -9.27
CA GLY A 173 0.24 -24.19 -10.28
C GLY A 173 -0.21 -23.88 -11.70
N ALA A 174 -1.46 -24.25 -12.06
CA ALA A 174 -2.05 -23.91 -13.34
C ALA A 174 -2.18 -22.38 -13.51
N LEU A 175 -2.70 -21.68 -12.50
CA LEU A 175 -2.77 -20.21 -12.50
C LEU A 175 -1.40 -19.56 -12.66
N LYS A 176 -0.35 -20.10 -12.01
CA LYS A 176 1.03 -19.62 -12.19
C LYS A 176 1.54 -19.87 -13.62
N MET A 177 1.18 -21.00 -14.25
CA MET A 177 1.55 -21.28 -15.64
C MET A 177 0.83 -20.33 -16.63
N VAL A 178 -0.40 -19.92 -16.34
CA VAL A 178 -1.08 -18.82 -17.06
C VAL A 178 -0.35 -17.49 -16.81
N GLU A 179 -0.02 -17.15 -15.56
CA GLU A 179 0.71 -15.93 -15.19
C GLU A 179 2.10 -15.84 -15.87
N GLU A 180 2.79 -16.97 -16.04
CA GLU A 180 4.08 -17.05 -16.74
C GLU A 180 3.94 -17.04 -18.27
N LEU A 181 2.82 -17.49 -18.84
CA LEU A 181 2.45 -17.21 -20.23
C LEU A 181 2.21 -15.72 -20.44
N LEU A 182 1.29 -15.11 -19.68
CA LEU A 182 0.85 -13.71 -19.87
C LEU A 182 1.97 -12.67 -19.70
N LYS A 183 3.07 -13.03 -19.04
CA LYS A 183 4.29 -12.20 -18.92
C LYS A 183 5.16 -12.17 -20.17
N GLN A 184 5.03 -13.13 -21.08
CA GLN A 184 5.85 -13.21 -22.28
C GLN A 184 5.45 -12.07 -23.25
N PRO A 185 6.40 -11.29 -23.81
CA PRO A 185 6.08 -10.18 -24.70
C PRO A 185 5.25 -10.63 -25.91
N GLY A 186 3.98 -10.22 -25.89
CA GLY A 186 3.00 -10.59 -26.91
C GLY A 186 2.23 -11.90 -26.65
N ALA A 187 2.23 -12.50 -25.47
CA ALA A 187 1.43 -13.72 -25.26
C ALA A 187 -0.09 -13.48 -25.19
N ALA A 188 -0.85 -14.54 -25.52
CA ALA A 188 -2.30 -14.70 -25.32
C ALA A 188 -3.18 -13.56 -25.87
N TYR A 189 -3.21 -13.41 -27.20
CA TYR A 189 -4.26 -12.65 -27.90
C TYR A 189 -4.73 -13.38 -29.18
N ASP A 190 -4.48 -14.69 -29.29
CA ASP A 190 -5.33 -15.57 -30.09
C ASP A 190 -6.62 -15.73 -29.28
N PRO A 191 -7.80 -15.23 -29.72
CA PRO A 191 -8.98 -15.17 -28.86
C PRO A 191 -9.38 -16.52 -28.29
N ILE A 192 -9.14 -17.61 -29.05
CA ILE A 192 -9.47 -18.98 -28.64
C ILE A 192 -8.46 -19.50 -27.60
N LEU A 193 -7.20 -19.04 -27.62
CA LEU A 193 -6.28 -19.31 -26.50
C LEU A 193 -6.65 -18.47 -25.28
N PHE A 194 -7.03 -17.21 -25.50
CA PHE A 194 -7.35 -16.26 -24.44
C PHE A 194 -8.59 -16.70 -23.66
N GLU A 195 -9.66 -17.07 -24.38
CA GLU A 195 -10.84 -17.79 -23.88
C GLU A 195 -10.43 -18.99 -23.02
N PHE A 196 -9.53 -19.85 -23.51
CA PHE A 196 -9.04 -21.00 -22.75
C PHE A 196 -8.19 -20.64 -21.52
N THR A 197 -7.34 -19.61 -21.58
CA THR A 197 -6.61 -19.13 -20.38
C THR A 197 -7.55 -18.48 -19.38
N THR A 198 -8.63 -17.87 -19.85
CA THR A 198 -9.71 -17.31 -19.04
C THR A 198 -10.55 -18.42 -18.40
N ASP A 199 -10.91 -19.48 -19.12
CA ASP A 199 -11.61 -20.64 -18.57
C ASP A 199 -10.77 -21.36 -17.52
N VAL A 200 -9.50 -21.70 -17.83
CA VAL A 200 -8.55 -22.27 -16.87
C VAL A 200 -8.34 -21.32 -15.69
N THR A 201 -8.34 -20.00 -15.89
CA THR A 201 -8.25 -19.06 -14.76
C THR A 201 -9.52 -19.06 -13.92
N ASN A 202 -10.69 -19.01 -14.54
CA ASN A 202 -11.99 -18.88 -13.87
C ASN A 202 -12.37 -20.16 -13.13
N ASP A 203 -12.32 -21.33 -13.76
CA ASP A 203 -12.73 -22.59 -13.12
C ASP A 203 -11.72 -23.00 -12.03
N GLN A 204 -10.41 -22.91 -12.29
CA GLN A 204 -9.41 -23.21 -11.26
C GLN A 204 -9.47 -22.20 -10.10
N THR A 205 -9.71 -20.90 -10.36
CA THR A 205 -9.89 -19.88 -9.29
C THR A 205 -11.19 -20.13 -8.52
N ALA A 206 -12.33 -20.34 -9.19
CA ALA A 206 -13.61 -20.61 -8.53
C ALA A 206 -13.59 -21.93 -7.74
N GLU A 207 -12.76 -22.90 -8.11
CA GLU A 207 -12.52 -24.10 -7.31
C GLU A 207 -11.57 -23.83 -6.13
N ILE A 208 -10.49 -23.06 -6.30
CA ILE A 208 -9.68 -22.59 -5.15
C ILE A 208 -10.56 -21.79 -4.18
N GLU A 209 -11.41 -20.88 -4.64
CA GLU A 209 -12.37 -20.11 -3.84
C GLU A 209 -13.28 -21.03 -3.03
N ARG A 210 -13.92 -22.03 -3.66
CA ARG A 210 -14.79 -22.99 -2.97
C ARG A 210 -14.02 -23.81 -1.92
N MET A 211 -12.78 -24.18 -2.24
CA MET A 211 -11.89 -24.92 -1.33
C MET A 211 -11.34 -24.07 -0.18
N ASN A 212 -11.03 -22.79 -0.42
CA ASN A 212 -10.49 -21.84 0.55
C ASN A 212 -11.60 -21.23 1.42
N ALA A 213 -12.79 -20.92 0.89
CA ALA A 213 -13.94 -20.47 1.68
C ALA A 213 -14.37 -21.53 2.72
N LEU A 214 -14.30 -22.82 2.35
CA LEU A 214 -14.51 -23.96 3.27
C LEU A 214 -13.46 -24.03 4.40
N LEU A 215 -12.29 -23.41 4.21
CA LEU A 215 -11.20 -23.32 5.18
C LEU A 215 -11.25 -22.02 6.02
N VAL A 216 -11.51 -20.88 5.39
CA VAL A 216 -11.64 -19.54 6.02
C VAL A 216 -12.87 -19.48 6.93
N GLY A 217 -13.96 -20.18 6.59
CA GLY A 217 -15.18 -20.31 7.42
C GLY A 217 -14.98 -20.99 8.79
N LEU A 218 -13.74 -21.31 9.17
CA LEU A 218 -13.33 -21.82 10.48
C LEU A 218 -12.70 -20.72 11.38
N SER A 219 -12.53 -19.49 10.88
CA SER A 219 -11.94 -18.35 11.59
C SER A 219 -12.88 -17.70 12.61
N SER A 220 -12.33 -16.85 13.48
CA SER A 220 -13.09 -16.01 14.42
C SER A 220 -12.65 -14.54 14.48
N ASP A 221 -11.80 -14.06 13.56
CA ASP A 221 -11.57 -12.61 13.39
C ASP A 221 -12.74 -12.03 12.58
N PRO A 222 -13.37 -10.89 12.99
CA PRO A 222 -14.52 -10.33 12.29
C PRO A 222 -14.22 -9.71 10.91
N ARG A 223 -12.95 -9.65 10.49
CA ARG A 223 -12.54 -9.34 9.10
C ARG A 223 -12.68 -10.54 8.16
N ALA A 224 -12.65 -11.77 8.68
CA ALA A 224 -12.76 -12.96 7.85
C ALA A 224 -14.19 -13.09 7.26
N GLY A 225 -14.30 -12.99 5.93
CA GLY A 225 -15.58 -13.09 5.22
C GLY A 225 -16.41 -11.80 5.20
N LEU A 226 -15.76 -10.62 5.24
CA LEU A 226 -16.43 -9.37 4.85
C LEU A 226 -16.91 -9.46 3.39
N SER A 227 -18.11 -8.95 3.11
CA SER A 227 -18.66 -8.97 1.75
C SER A 227 -17.89 -8.04 0.82
N ALA A 228 -17.73 -8.46 -0.44
CA ALA A 228 -17.13 -7.63 -1.48
C ALA A 228 -17.95 -6.36 -1.78
N GLY A 229 -17.33 -5.38 -2.44
CA GLY A 229 -17.98 -4.19 -2.99
C GLY A 229 -17.05 -3.00 -3.17
N PHE A 230 -17.20 -2.26 -4.29
CA PHE A 230 -16.36 -1.09 -4.53
C PHE A 230 -16.66 0.06 -3.56
N GLU A 231 -17.94 0.47 -3.44
CA GLU A 231 -18.36 1.54 -2.52
C GLU A 231 -18.95 1.00 -1.19
N ASP A 232 -19.51 -0.22 -1.21
CA ASP A 232 -20.39 -0.78 -0.19
C ASP A 232 -19.93 -2.13 0.39
N ALA A 233 -18.66 -2.51 0.20
CA ALA A 233 -18.04 -3.65 0.88
C ALA A 233 -18.33 -3.66 2.38
N GLY A 234 -18.47 -4.88 2.93
CA GLY A 234 -18.58 -5.11 4.37
C GLY A 234 -17.36 -4.54 5.09
N GLN A 235 -17.56 -3.96 6.27
CA GLN A 235 -16.51 -3.24 7.00
C GLN A 235 -16.38 -3.75 8.44
N ALA A 236 -15.16 -3.88 8.93
CA ALA A 236 -14.85 -4.16 10.33
C ALA A 236 -14.05 -3.00 10.92
N ILE A 237 -14.37 -2.60 12.15
CA ILE A 237 -13.67 -1.49 12.83
C ILE A 237 -13.57 -1.72 14.33
N MET A 238 -12.39 -1.48 14.91
CA MET A 238 -12.10 -1.63 16.34
C MET A 238 -11.24 -0.46 16.83
N HIS A 239 -11.71 0.22 17.88
CA HIS A 239 -11.06 1.39 18.52
C HIS A 239 -10.68 2.55 17.57
N LEU A 240 -11.23 2.53 16.37
CA LEU A 240 -11.22 3.60 15.38
C LEU A 240 -12.65 4.03 15.08
N LYS A 241 -12.76 5.19 14.45
CA LYS A 241 -13.99 5.72 13.88
C LYS A 241 -13.65 6.29 12.51
N LEU A 242 -14.30 5.80 11.46
CA LEU A 242 -14.29 6.45 10.14
C LEU A 242 -15.03 7.79 10.26
N VAL A 243 -14.34 8.90 9.93
CA VAL A 243 -14.84 10.28 10.04
C VAL A 243 -15.31 10.79 8.69
N ALA A 244 -14.55 10.50 7.63
CA ALA A 244 -14.89 10.79 6.25
C ALA A 244 -14.29 9.71 5.33
N SER A 245 -14.95 9.52 4.19
CA SER A 245 -14.45 8.76 3.04
C SER A 245 -14.68 9.63 1.81
N LEU A 246 -13.66 9.80 0.98
CA LEU A 246 -13.68 10.66 -0.21
C LEU A 246 -13.29 9.84 -1.43
N PRO A 247 -14.10 9.84 -2.51
CA PRO A 247 -13.76 9.14 -3.74
C PRO A 247 -12.57 9.83 -4.45
N LYS A 248 -11.93 9.09 -5.35
CA LYS A 248 -10.91 9.67 -6.25
C LYS A 248 -11.46 10.87 -7.04
N PRO A 249 -10.65 11.92 -7.28
CA PRO A 249 -11.07 13.08 -8.04
C PRO A 249 -11.12 12.80 -9.54
N ALA A 250 -11.89 13.62 -10.27
CA ALA A 250 -12.02 13.49 -11.73
C ALA A 250 -10.66 13.59 -12.45
N GLY A 251 -10.43 12.71 -13.42
CA GLY A 251 -9.13 12.56 -14.10
C GLY A 251 -8.13 11.66 -13.36
N PHE A 252 -8.48 11.12 -12.19
CA PHE A 252 -7.69 10.13 -11.45
C PHE A 252 -8.40 8.77 -11.32
N PHE A 253 -9.36 8.48 -12.20
CA PHE A 253 -10.00 7.18 -12.41
C PHE A 253 -10.66 7.16 -13.81
N ASP A 254 -11.07 5.99 -14.31
CA ASP A 254 -11.95 5.88 -15.48
C ASP A 254 -13.43 5.94 -15.03
N PRO A 255 -14.22 6.96 -15.41
CA PRO A 255 -15.64 7.05 -15.04
C PRO A 255 -16.52 5.94 -15.64
N LYS A 256 -16.03 5.19 -16.64
CA LYS A 256 -16.72 3.99 -17.15
C LYS A 256 -16.35 2.72 -16.39
N ASN A 257 -15.24 2.74 -15.67
CA ASN A 257 -14.69 1.60 -14.96
C ASN A 257 -13.99 2.08 -13.66
N PRO A 258 -14.77 2.60 -12.68
CA PRO A 258 -14.20 3.28 -11.51
C PRO A 258 -13.47 2.33 -10.56
N ALA A 259 -13.90 1.06 -10.50
CA ALA A 259 -13.25 0.02 -9.73
C ALA A 259 -11.95 -0.50 -10.38
N GLY A 260 -11.79 -0.34 -11.71
CA GLY A 260 -10.66 -0.90 -12.45
C GLY A 260 -10.79 -2.40 -12.75
N LEU A 261 -12.00 -2.85 -13.09
CA LEU A 261 -12.30 -4.19 -13.58
C LEU A 261 -11.55 -4.51 -14.90
N PRO A 262 -11.41 -5.80 -15.27
CA PRO A 262 -11.26 -6.23 -16.65
C PRO A 262 -12.20 -5.46 -17.61
N GLN A 263 -11.74 -5.18 -18.84
CA GLN A 263 -12.51 -4.38 -19.83
C GLN A 263 -13.25 -5.30 -20.81
N PRO A 264 -14.53 -5.05 -21.18
CA PRO A 264 -15.26 -5.96 -22.06
C PRO A 264 -14.62 -6.04 -23.46
N MET A 265 -14.56 -7.24 -24.02
CA MET A 265 -14.09 -7.49 -25.39
C MET A 265 -15.08 -6.87 -26.39
N PRO A 266 -14.60 -6.21 -27.46
CA PRO A 266 -15.47 -5.56 -28.43
C PRO A 266 -16.13 -6.60 -29.35
N PRO A 267 -17.45 -6.56 -29.59
CA PRO A 267 -18.10 -7.46 -30.54
C PRO A 267 -17.61 -7.22 -31.98
N GLU A 268 -17.49 -8.30 -32.76
CA GLU A 268 -17.07 -8.24 -34.16
C GLU A 268 -18.15 -7.64 -35.08
N ASP A 269 -17.82 -6.55 -35.76
CA ASP A 269 -18.57 -6.02 -36.91
C ASP A 269 -17.63 -5.12 -37.73
N GLY A 270 -17.37 -5.34 -39.03
CA GLY A 270 -17.79 -6.44 -39.92
C GLY A 270 -17.43 -6.09 -41.38
N ASP A 271 -17.47 -7.06 -42.31
CA ASP A 271 -17.45 -6.78 -43.75
C ASP A 271 -18.22 -7.87 -44.55
N GLU A 272 -19.02 -7.43 -45.53
CA GLU A 272 -20.13 -8.09 -46.25
C GLU A 272 -20.16 -9.64 -46.46
N LEU A 273 -21.32 -10.28 -46.16
CA LEU A 273 -22.24 -10.96 -47.13
C LEU A 273 -23.49 -11.58 -46.41
N PRO A 274 -24.62 -11.91 -47.11
CA PRO A 274 -25.97 -11.86 -46.50
C PRO A 274 -26.69 -13.21 -46.20
N ASP A 275 -27.89 -13.05 -45.61
CA ASP A 275 -29.02 -14.00 -45.49
C ASP A 275 -28.87 -15.23 -44.57
N ARG A 276 -29.03 -15.01 -43.25
CA ARG A 276 -29.70 -15.96 -42.34
C ARG A 276 -30.76 -15.27 -41.48
N VAL A 277 -31.58 -16.08 -40.81
CA VAL A 277 -32.93 -15.71 -40.33
C VAL A 277 -32.90 -15.28 -38.87
N ASP A 278 -33.66 -14.22 -38.56
CA ASP A 278 -34.02 -13.78 -37.20
C ASP A 278 -34.68 -14.92 -36.39
N ASP A 279 -34.03 -15.37 -35.32
CA ASP A 279 -34.55 -16.31 -34.33
C ASP A 279 -34.60 -15.77 -32.89
N GLY A 280 -34.57 -14.45 -32.73
CA GLY A 280 -35.22 -13.74 -31.62
C GLY A 280 -34.77 -14.05 -30.19
N GLN A 281 -33.51 -14.41 -29.97
CA GLN A 281 -32.89 -14.49 -28.64
C GLN A 281 -31.93 -13.31 -28.43
N SER A 282 -31.89 -12.79 -27.22
CA SER A 282 -31.04 -11.64 -26.85
C SER A 282 -29.65 -12.12 -26.46
N ASN A 283 -28.66 -11.83 -27.32
CA ASN A 283 -27.27 -11.80 -26.88
C ASN A 283 -27.09 -10.57 -25.98
N ASP A 284 -26.89 -10.78 -24.68
CA ASP A 284 -26.62 -9.72 -23.69
C ASP A 284 -25.29 -9.97 -22.95
N ASP A 285 -24.52 -10.94 -23.44
CA ASP A 285 -23.25 -11.39 -22.89
C ASP A 285 -22.10 -10.73 -23.68
N ASN A 286 -21.39 -9.81 -23.04
CA ASN A 286 -20.12 -9.28 -23.56
C ASN A 286 -19.00 -9.91 -22.73
N GLU A 287 -18.08 -10.61 -23.38
CA GLU A 287 -16.90 -11.23 -22.77
C GLU A 287 -15.96 -10.17 -22.16
N TRP A 288 -15.02 -10.54 -21.28
CA TRP A 288 -14.15 -9.57 -20.58
C TRP A 288 -12.64 -9.87 -20.74
N SER A 289 -11.85 -8.81 -20.88
CA SER A 289 -10.40 -8.84 -21.11
C SER A 289 -9.62 -8.71 -19.81
N GLU A 290 -8.94 -9.79 -19.42
CA GLU A 290 -8.04 -10.00 -18.26
C GLU A 290 -6.98 -8.91 -18.00
N ARG A 291 -6.84 -7.90 -18.86
CA ARG A 291 -5.97 -6.74 -18.58
C ARG A 291 -6.61 -5.82 -17.55
N SER A 292 -6.48 -6.21 -16.28
CA SER A 292 -6.56 -5.27 -15.16
C SER A 292 -5.76 -4.01 -15.52
N PRO A 293 -6.36 -2.81 -15.41
CA PRO A 293 -5.73 -1.60 -15.89
C PRO A 293 -4.41 -1.38 -15.16
N LEU A 294 -3.37 -1.05 -15.94
CA LEU A 294 -2.07 -0.61 -15.42
C LEU A 294 -2.27 0.37 -14.27
N LEU A 295 -1.41 0.30 -13.25
CA LEU A 295 -1.45 1.09 -12.00
C LEU A 295 -1.65 2.61 -12.15
N SER A 296 -1.62 3.17 -13.37
CA SER A 296 -2.21 4.44 -13.84
C SER A 296 -2.92 5.33 -12.84
N PHE A 297 -3.94 4.83 -12.14
CA PHE A 297 -4.81 5.61 -11.26
C PHE A 297 -4.72 5.20 -9.79
N ALA A 298 -3.73 4.40 -9.38
CA ALA A 298 -3.45 4.11 -7.98
C ALA A 298 -3.08 5.41 -7.23
N ASN A 299 -3.61 5.57 -6.02
CA ASN A 299 -3.11 6.55 -5.05
C ASN A 299 -1.85 5.99 -4.38
N THR A 300 -0.91 6.84 -3.99
CA THR A 300 0.32 6.43 -3.30
C THR A 300 0.54 7.17 -1.98
N ASP A 301 1.79 7.41 -1.55
CA ASP A 301 2.10 8.13 -0.31
C ASP A 301 1.60 9.60 -0.34
N MET A 302 1.44 10.20 0.84
CA MET A 302 0.92 11.58 1.01
C MET A 302 1.77 12.44 1.96
N ALA A 303 1.86 13.74 1.69
CA ALA A 303 2.63 14.72 2.47
C ALA A 303 1.75 15.87 2.98
N PHE A 304 2.13 16.46 4.11
CA PHE A 304 1.36 17.49 4.81
C PHE A 304 2.21 18.72 5.17
N ALA A 305 1.59 19.90 5.10
CA ALA A 305 2.17 21.17 5.54
C ALA A 305 1.08 22.14 6.05
N GLY A 306 0.90 22.21 7.36
CA GLY A 306 -0.13 23.02 8.02
C GLY A 306 -1.55 22.57 7.65
N ASP A 307 -2.25 23.37 6.84
CA ASP A 307 -3.58 23.08 6.32
C ASP A 307 -3.57 22.46 4.91
N VAL A 308 -2.37 22.19 4.34
CA VAL A 308 -2.22 21.56 3.02
C VAL A 308 -1.92 20.07 3.16
N MET A 309 -2.64 19.25 2.41
CA MET A 309 -2.37 17.84 2.19
C MET A 309 -2.15 17.61 0.69
N VAL A 310 -1.17 16.81 0.31
CA VAL A 310 -0.94 16.37 -1.08
C VAL A 310 -0.87 14.85 -1.11
N ALA A 311 -1.75 14.22 -1.89
CA ALA A 311 -1.75 12.78 -2.12
C ALA A 311 -1.09 12.46 -3.47
N GLY A 312 -0.09 11.58 -3.44
CA GLY A 312 0.59 11.06 -4.63
C GLY A 312 -0.28 10.10 -5.44
N SER A 313 0.07 9.92 -6.71
CA SER A 313 -0.58 8.95 -7.59
C SER A 313 0.27 8.64 -8.82
N TYR A 314 0.09 7.44 -9.37
CA TYR A 314 0.68 7.02 -10.63
C TYR A 314 0.36 7.94 -11.82
N HIS A 315 -0.72 8.74 -11.74
CA HIS A 315 -1.14 9.72 -12.75
C HIS A 315 -0.63 11.15 -12.51
N GLY A 316 -0.05 11.45 -11.35
CA GLY A 316 0.21 12.83 -10.91
C GLY A 316 0.04 13.00 -9.40
N TYR A 317 -0.63 14.06 -8.96
CA TYR A 317 -0.96 14.23 -7.54
C TYR A 317 -2.19 15.13 -7.34
N ASN A 318 -2.80 15.04 -6.17
CA ASN A 318 -3.99 15.81 -5.79
C ASN A 318 -3.71 16.66 -4.54
N ILE A 319 -4.01 17.95 -4.62
CA ILE A 319 -3.84 18.90 -3.51
C ILE A 319 -5.20 19.11 -2.83
N TYR A 320 -5.21 19.00 -1.51
CA TYR A 320 -6.36 19.22 -0.64
C TYR A 320 -6.04 20.31 0.40
N LYS A 321 -7.09 20.98 0.86
CA LYS A 321 -7.07 21.85 2.04
C LYS A 321 -7.83 21.18 3.19
N LEU A 322 -7.17 20.99 4.31
CA LEU A 322 -7.80 20.49 5.54
C LEU A 322 -8.65 21.61 6.16
N ASP A 323 -9.86 21.30 6.60
CA ASP A 323 -10.67 22.22 7.41
C ASP A 323 -10.40 22.10 8.92
N ASP A 324 -11.09 22.90 9.74
CA ASP A 324 -10.95 22.94 11.20
C ASP A 324 -11.22 21.57 11.89
N ALA A 325 -11.83 20.60 11.19
CA ALA A 325 -12.07 19.24 11.68
C ALA A 325 -11.07 18.22 11.12
N GLY A 326 -10.12 18.64 10.29
CA GLY A 326 -9.16 17.79 9.59
C GLY A 326 -9.73 17.06 8.38
N ILE A 327 -10.83 17.55 7.78
CA ILE A 327 -11.40 16.90 6.59
C ILE A 327 -10.80 17.52 5.32
N PRO A 328 -10.23 16.73 4.39
CA PRO A 328 -9.59 17.24 3.19
C PRO A 328 -10.64 17.69 2.15
N GLN A 329 -10.54 18.94 1.72
CA GLN A 329 -11.36 19.51 0.65
C GLN A 329 -10.49 19.69 -0.60
N LEU A 330 -10.87 19.04 -1.72
CA LEU A 330 -10.08 19.02 -2.95
C LEU A 330 -9.87 20.45 -3.50
N TYR A 331 -8.62 20.82 -3.72
CA TYR A 331 -8.21 22.18 -4.08
C TYR A 331 -7.73 22.30 -5.54
N SER A 332 -7.04 21.26 -6.04
CA SER A 332 -6.64 21.10 -7.45
C SER A 332 -6.14 19.68 -7.74
N SER A 333 -6.30 19.23 -8.98
CA SER A 333 -5.84 17.91 -9.46
C SER A 333 -4.77 18.09 -10.54
N ILE A 334 -3.57 17.55 -10.32
CA ILE A 334 -2.39 17.84 -11.16
C ILE A 334 -1.99 16.58 -11.94
N VAL A 335 -2.38 16.54 -13.21
CA VAL A 335 -2.15 15.43 -14.13
C VAL A 335 -0.74 15.51 -14.68
N CYS A 336 0.13 14.59 -14.26
CA CYS A 336 1.50 14.49 -14.73
C CYS A 336 1.99 13.03 -14.62
N PRO A 337 1.58 12.13 -15.53
CA PRO A 337 1.84 10.70 -15.38
C PRO A 337 3.31 10.34 -15.26
N GLY A 338 3.57 9.23 -14.58
CA GLY A 338 4.93 8.78 -14.29
C GLY A 338 5.03 7.45 -13.56
N GLY A 339 3.97 6.99 -12.89
CA GLY A 339 4.06 5.85 -11.97
C GLY A 339 4.81 6.19 -10.69
N GLN A 340 4.54 5.42 -9.62
CA GLN A 340 4.75 5.86 -8.24
C GLN A 340 4.01 7.18 -8.00
N GLY A 341 4.73 8.30 -7.91
CA GLY A 341 4.16 9.61 -7.63
C GLY A 341 4.18 9.99 -6.16
N ASP A 342 4.97 9.29 -5.34
CA ASP A 342 5.20 9.61 -3.93
C ASP A 342 5.77 11.02 -3.76
N VAL A 343 5.35 11.73 -2.71
CA VAL A 343 5.50 13.18 -2.58
C VAL A 343 6.14 13.61 -1.26
N SER A 344 6.95 14.68 -1.30
CA SER A 344 7.41 15.42 -0.12
C SER A 344 7.28 16.93 -0.31
N ILE A 345 6.92 17.65 0.76
CA ILE A 345 6.79 19.12 0.79
C ILE A 345 7.96 19.73 1.58
N VAL A 346 8.67 20.67 0.98
CA VAL A 346 9.75 21.43 1.61
C VAL A 346 9.63 22.92 1.29
N GLY A 347 9.13 23.70 2.26
CA GLY A 347 8.86 25.12 2.07
C GLY A 347 7.69 25.34 1.09
N THR A 348 7.98 25.91 -0.08
CA THR A 348 7.04 26.05 -1.20
C THR A 348 7.31 25.07 -2.34
N LEU A 349 8.23 24.12 -2.16
CA LEU A 349 8.53 23.09 -3.15
C LEU A 349 7.83 21.78 -2.82
N LEU A 350 7.30 21.13 -3.84
CA LEU A 350 6.85 19.74 -3.82
C LEU A 350 7.83 18.91 -4.66
N ILE A 351 8.34 17.83 -4.08
CA ILE A 351 9.17 16.82 -4.76
C ILE A 351 8.28 15.61 -5.05
N MET A 352 8.41 15.01 -6.23
CA MET A 352 7.60 13.87 -6.67
C MET A 352 8.48 12.79 -7.31
N SER A 353 8.35 11.55 -6.85
CA SER A 353 8.97 10.36 -7.46
C SER A 353 8.34 10.02 -8.81
N VAL A 354 9.15 9.62 -9.80
CA VAL A 354 8.70 9.12 -11.10
C VAL A 354 9.55 7.93 -11.52
N GLU A 355 8.92 6.78 -11.74
CA GLU A 355 9.66 5.57 -12.09
C GLU A 355 9.48 5.10 -13.55
N GLN A 356 8.26 5.08 -14.06
CA GLN A 356 7.90 4.31 -15.25
C GLN A 356 8.30 5.02 -16.54
N THR A 357 8.62 4.23 -17.56
CA THR A 357 9.05 4.70 -18.90
C THR A 357 8.01 5.54 -19.65
N ARG A 358 6.75 5.56 -19.21
CA ARG A 358 5.68 6.45 -19.72
C ARG A 358 5.76 7.89 -19.19
N GLY A 359 6.59 8.16 -18.19
CA GLY A 359 6.82 9.51 -17.69
C GLY A 359 7.41 10.39 -18.79
N ARG A 360 6.88 11.61 -18.94
CA ARG A 360 7.43 12.63 -19.84
C ARG A 360 8.00 13.83 -19.08
N VAL A 361 8.97 14.51 -19.68
CA VAL A 361 9.57 15.75 -19.16
C VAL A 361 8.53 16.89 -19.07
N ASP A 362 7.54 16.88 -19.95
CA ASP A 362 6.51 17.91 -20.14
C ASP A 362 5.12 17.56 -19.54
N CYS A 363 5.05 16.53 -18.67
CA CYS A 363 3.80 15.95 -18.15
C CYS A 363 2.79 15.51 -19.24
N GLY A 364 3.22 15.29 -20.48
CA GLY A 364 2.35 14.90 -21.59
C GLY A 364 1.62 13.57 -21.35
N LEU A 365 0.43 13.46 -21.92
CA LEU A 365 -0.39 12.25 -21.94
C LEU A 365 -0.10 11.34 -23.14
N GLN A 366 0.80 11.77 -24.03
CA GLN A 366 1.27 11.00 -25.17
C GLN A 366 2.20 9.87 -24.69
N SER A 367 2.07 8.67 -25.27
CA SER A 367 3.07 7.62 -25.10
C SER A 367 4.42 8.05 -25.69
N VAL A 368 5.53 7.59 -25.09
CA VAL A 368 6.87 7.72 -25.66
C VAL A 368 7.25 6.37 -26.28
N THR A 369 7.19 6.31 -27.61
CA THR A 369 7.21 5.07 -28.41
C THR A 369 8.59 4.65 -28.91
N GLU A 370 9.57 5.55 -28.90
CA GLU A 370 10.96 5.26 -29.22
C GLU A 370 11.63 4.63 -28.01
N ASP A 371 12.55 3.66 -28.20
CA ASP A 371 13.29 3.03 -27.09
C ASP A 371 14.14 4.09 -26.34
N VAL A 372 14.90 4.88 -27.10
CA VAL A 372 15.66 6.04 -26.62
C VAL A 372 14.92 7.32 -27.03
N SER A 373 14.53 8.16 -26.06
CA SER A 373 13.82 9.41 -26.34
C SER A 373 14.15 10.53 -25.34
N PRO A 374 14.52 11.75 -25.80
CA PRO A 374 14.77 12.89 -24.92
C PRO A 374 13.49 13.44 -24.25
N GLU A 375 12.31 12.98 -24.67
CA GLU A 375 11.03 13.34 -24.03
C GLU A 375 10.72 12.46 -22.81
N ARG A 376 11.39 11.31 -22.65
CA ARG A 376 11.19 10.37 -21.52
C ARG A 376 11.73 10.95 -20.21
N PHE A 377 11.02 10.72 -19.10
CA PHE A 377 11.44 11.13 -17.77
C PHE A 377 11.27 10.02 -16.72
N ARG A 378 12.33 9.76 -15.96
CA ARG A 378 12.35 8.92 -14.74
C ARG A 378 13.30 9.57 -13.72
N GLY A 379 12.91 9.69 -12.47
CA GLY A 379 13.67 10.39 -11.42
C GLY A 379 12.78 11.35 -10.63
N LEU A 380 13.34 12.45 -10.11
CA LEU A 380 12.60 13.42 -9.28
C LEU A 380 12.07 14.61 -10.09
N ARG A 381 10.76 14.87 -10.04
CA ARG A 381 10.18 16.15 -10.46
C ARG A 381 10.10 17.11 -9.27
N ILE A 382 10.28 18.40 -9.52
CA ILE A 382 10.24 19.45 -8.49
C ILE A 382 9.28 20.54 -8.95
N PHE A 383 8.25 20.81 -8.17
CA PHE A 383 7.20 21.80 -8.46
C PHE A 383 7.22 22.94 -7.44
N ASP A 384 7.05 24.17 -7.90
CA ASP A 384 6.68 25.29 -7.02
C ASP A 384 5.16 25.25 -6.79
N ILE A 385 4.78 25.08 -5.53
CA ILE A 385 3.39 25.02 -5.06
C ILE A 385 2.94 26.31 -4.36
N SER A 386 3.71 27.41 -4.47
CA SER A 386 3.33 28.76 -3.98
C SER A 386 1.95 29.21 -4.46
N ASN A 387 1.52 28.74 -5.65
CA ASN A 387 0.14 28.80 -6.09
C ASN A 387 -0.43 27.37 -6.15
N LEU A 388 -1.04 26.92 -5.06
CA LEU A 388 -1.64 25.59 -4.95
C LEU A 388 -2.66 25.28 -6.06
N ARG A 389 -3.34 26.26 -6.68
CA ARG A 389 -4.27 26.00 -7.81
C ARG A 389 -3.57 25.82 -9.16
N ARG A 390 -2.32 26.25 -9.32
CA ARG A 390 -1.51 26.07 -10.54
C ARG A 390 -0.03 25.89 -10.19
N PRO A 391 0.36 24.72 -9.65
CA PRO A 391 1.77 24.36 -9.50
C PRO A 391 2.53 24.43 -10.83
N VAL A 392 3.81 24.78 -10.76
CA VAL A 392 4.68 24.86 -11.93
C VAL A 392 5.89 23.95 -11.71
N GLN A 393 6.20 23.09 -12.68
CA GLN A 393 7.45 22.31 -12.63
C GLN A 393 8.63 23.29 -12.76
N VAL A 394 9.51 23.35 -11.77
CA VAL A 394 10.64 24.30 -11.69
C VAL A 394 12.00 23.62 -11.73
N GLY A 395 12.05 22.32 -11.47
CA GLY A 395 13.25 21.48 -11.59
C GLY A 395 12.88 20.04 -11.91
N ALA A 396 13.86 19.29 -12.39
CA ALA A 396 13.74 17.85 -12.62
C ALA A 396 15.14 17.21 -12.62
N VAL A 397 15.27 16.03 -12.01
CA VAL A 397 16.52 15.26 -11.97
C VAL A 397 16.27 13.90 -12.62
N GLN A 398 16.85 13.68 -13.80
CA GLN A 398 16.85 12.36 -14.43
C GLN A 398 17.82 11.43 -13.67
N THR A 399 17.40 10.19 -13.41
CA THR A 399 18.23 9.18 -12.72
C THR A 399 18.27 7.88 -13.53
N CYS A 400 19.34 7.09 -13.37
CA CYS A 400 19.55 5.88 -14.16
C CYS A 400 18.52 4.76 -13.91
N ARG A 401 17.91 4.73 -12.73
CA ARG A 401 16.90 3.74 -12.31
C ARG A 401 15.54 4.36 -11.97
N GLY A 402 15.32 5.62 -12.37
CA GLY A 402 14.14 6.37 -11.95
C GLY A 402 14.13 6.72 -10.47
N SER A 403 12.96 7.11 -9.98
CA SER A 403 12.67 7.29 -8.57
C SER A 403 11.44 6.46 -8.23
N HIS A 404 11.66 5.44 -7.40
CA HIS A 404 10.60 4.67 -6.77
C HIS A 404 10.07 5.47 -5.57
N THR A 405 10.89 5.65 -4.54
CA THR A 405 10.67 6.58 -3.42
C THR A 405 11.80 7.62 -3.30
N HIS A 406 11.59 8.63 -2.46
CA HIS A 406 12.61 9.62 -2.11
C HIS A 406 12.46 10.11 -0.67
N SER A 407 13.58 10.46 -0.04
CA SER A 407 13.63 10.79 1.39
C SER A 407 14.30 12.14 1.60
N VAL A 408 13.59 13.10 2.20
CA VAL A 408 14.15 14.43 2.51
C VAL A 408 15.08 14.33 3.71
N VAL A 409 16.39 14.24 3.45
CA VAL A 409 17.41 14.01 4.48
C VAL A 409 17.65 15.26 5.33
N SER A 410 17.66 16.44 4.71
CA SER A 410 17.84 17.71 5.42
C SER A 410 17.48 18.91 4.53
N GLY A 411 17.16 20.03 5.18
CA GLY A 411 17.07 21.35 4.54
C GLY A 411 15.68 22.00 4.53
N PRO A 412 15.55 23.21 3.99
CA PRO A 412 16.64 24.03 3.44
C PRO A 412 17.65 24.44 4.51
N ASP A 413 18.93 24.31 4.19
CA ASP A 413 20.02 24.75 5.07
C ASP A 413 20.23 26.28 5.03
N ARG A 414 21.36 26.76 5.55
CA ARG A 414 21.67 28.20 5.59
C ARG A 414 21.96 28.81 4.22
N ASP A 415 22.41 28.01 3.26
CA ASP A 415 22.70 28.44 1.90
C ASP A 415 21.51 28.15 0.95
N GLY A 416 20.46 27.52 1.47
CA GLY A 416 19.19 27.25 0.79
C GLY A 416 19.13 25.89 0.10
N MET A 417 19.97 24.94 0.51
CA MET A 417 20.04 23.59 -0.09
C MET A 417 19.16 22.59 0.65
N ILE A 418 18.42 21.78 -0.10
CA ILE A 418 17.74 20.57 0.38
C ILE A 418 18.54 19.36 -0.10
N ILE A 419 18.79 18.39 0.78
CA ILE A 419 19.42 17.11 0.44
C ILE A 419 18.36 16.01 0.47
N VAL A 420 18.31 15.22 -0.60
CA VAL A 420 17.35 14.13 -0.82
C VAL A 420 18.12 12.85 -1.12
N TYR A 421 17.70 11.73 -0.56
CA TYR A 421 18.10 10.40 -1.06
C TYR A 421 17.04 9.89 -2.04
N ASN A 422 17.48 9.31 -3.14
CA ASN A 422 16.61 8.71 -4.16
C ASN A 422 16.83 7.20 -4.22
N SER A 423 15.75 6.45 -4.09
CA SER A 423 15.66 5.00 -4.32
C SER A 423 15.09 4.76 -5.71
N GLY A 424 15.81 4.10 -6.62
CA GLY A 424 15.27 3.67 -7.92
C GLY A 424 15.37 2.16 -8.05
N THR A 425 14.24 1.47 -8.27
CA THR A 425 14.17 -0.01 -8.24
C THR A 425 14.10 -0.61 -9.64
N SER A 426 13.48 0.10 -10.59
CA SER A 426 13.39 -0.32 -12.00
C SER A 426 14.75 -0.32 -12.73
N SER A 427 14.74 -0.85 -13.97
CA SER A 427 15.95 -1.14 -14.75
C SER A 427 16.84 0.06 -15.02
N VAL A 428 18.15 -0.18 -15.07
CA VAL A 428 19.15 0.78 -15.57
C VAL A 428 18.86 1.07 -17.04
N ARG A 429 18.85 2.36 -17.41
CA ARG A 429 18.69 2.81 -18.81
C ARG A 429 19.92 2.48 -19.66
N ASP A 430 19.73 2.41 -20.97
CA ASP A 430 20.83 2.41 -21.94
C ASP A 430 21.63 3.73 -21.88
N GLU A 431 22.95 3.65 -22.15
CA GLU A 431 23.83 4.83 -22.13
C GLU A 431 23.48 5.83 -23.26
N GLU A 432 22.81 5.40 -24.33
CA GLU A 432 22.21 6.27 -25.34
C GLU A 432 21.00 7.07 -24.85
N GLU A 433 20.24 6.60 -23.83
CA GLU A 433 19.15 7.39 -23.22
C GLU A 433 19.67 8.35 -22.15
N LEU A 434 20.66 7.92 -21.35
CA LEU A 434 21.27 8.74 -20.30
C LEU A 434 22.74 8.34 -20.08
N GLU A 435 23.65 9.23 -20.46
CA GLU A 435 25.11 9.02 -20.40
C GLU A 435 25.56 8.65 -18.97
N GLY A 436 26.31 7.54 -18.85
CA GLY A 436 26.84 7.04 -17.58
C GLY A 436 25.95 6.02 -16.85
N CYS A 437 24.77 5.67 -17.39
CA CYS A 437 23.92 4.64 -16.82
C CYS A 437 24.41 3.22 -17.15
N ILE A 438 25.39 2.75 -16.38
CA ILE A 438 26.04 1.45 -16.59
C ILE A 438 25.32 0.34 -15.82
N GLY A 439 24.93 -0.73 -16.52
CA GLY A 439 24.29 -1.93 -15.95
C GLY A 439 25.25 -2.83 -15.15
N GLU A 440 24.89 -4.10 -14.91
CA GLU A 440 25.81 -5.06 -14.25
C GLU A 440 26.88 -5.56 -15.24
N ILE A 441 28.01 -4.86 -15.32
CA ILE A 441 29.20 -5.32 -16.05
C ILE A 441 30.17 -5.95 -15.04
N PRO A 442 30.52 -7.25 -15.15
CA PRO A 442 31.38 -7.93 -14.17
C PRO A 442 32.75 -7.27 -13.98
N GLY A 443 32.94 -6.63 -12.83
CA GLY A 443 34.19 -5.95 -12.46
C GLY A 443 34.25 -4.46 -12.83
N ASP A 444 33.19 -3.89 -13.41
CA ASP A 444 33.05 -2.44 -13.54
C ASP A 444 32.47 -1.85 -12.25
N ASP A 445 33.20 -0.95 -11.61
CA ASP A 445 32.74 -0.32 -10.37
C ASP A 445 31.76 0.85 -10.64
N ARG A 446 31.56 1.26 -11.89
CA ARG A 446 30.73 2.43 -12.25
C ARG A 446 29.24 2.12 -12.37
N THR A 447 28.81 0.89 -12.13
CA THR A 447 27.41 0.46 -12.25
C THR A 447 26.46 1.31 -11.40
N ALA A 448 25.25 1.55 -11.92
CA ALA A 448 24.15 2.25 -11.22
C ALA A 448 23.40 1.34 -10.23
N LEU A 449 23.67 0.03 -10.22
CA LEU A 449 23.23 -0.89 -9.17
C LEU A 449 24.07 -0.69 -7.89
N PHE A 450 23.59 -1.19 -6.76
CA PHE A 450 24.33 -1.18 -5.48
C PHE A 450 24.71 0.23 -5.01
N ARG A 451 23.85 1.22 -5.27
CA ARG A 451 24.02 2.64 -4.89
C ARG A 451 22.72 3.27 -4.41
N ILE A 452 22.83 4.35 -3.66
CA ILE A 452 21.75 5.31 -3.37
C ILE A 452 22.15 6.61 -4.06
N ASP A 453 21.25 7.31 -4.75
CA ASP A 453 21.56 8.62 -5.31
C ASP A 453 21.33 9.73 -4.27
N VAL A 454 22.33 10.56 -4.03
CA VAL A 454 22.25 11.76 -3.19
C VAL A 454 22.03 12.97 -4.10
N ILE A 455 20.91 13.66 -3.91
CA ILE A 455 20.48 14.79 -4.75
C ILE A 455 20.46 16.09 -3.91
N GLU A 456 20.98 17.15 -4.52
CA GLU A 456 21.00 18.51 -3.97
C GLU A 456 19.98 19.36 -4.75
N ILE A 457 19.06 20.04 -4.04
CA ILE A 457 18.04 20.93 -4.62
C ILE A 457 18.22 22.35 -4.03
N PRO A 458 18.69 23.33 -4.81
CA PRO A 458 18.76 24.72 -4.37
C PRO A 458 17.37 25.38 -4.40
N VAL A 459 16.83 25.80 -3.25
CA VAL A 459 15.48 26.41 -3.17
C VAL A 459 15.37 27.70 -3.99
N ASN A 460 16.45 28.47 -4.08
CA ASN A 460 16.50 29.71 -4.86
C ASN A 460 16.55 29.48 -6.39
N ASP A 461 16.90 28.28 -6.84
CA ASP A 461 16.96 27.90 -8.25
C ASP A 461 16.85 26.37 -8.43
N PRO A 462 15.64 25.78 -8.31
CA PRO A 462 15.45 24.33 -8.37
C PRO A 462 15.81 23.72 -9.74
N SER A 463 15.97 24.54 -10.78
CA SER A 463 16.42 24.10 -12.11
C SER A 463 17.86 23.57 -12.11
N LYS A 464 18.63 23.87 -11.05
CA LYS A 464 19.99 23.37 -10.81
C LYS A 464 20.04 22.10 -9.94
N ALA A 465 18.89 21.51 -9.62
CA ALA A 465 18.84 20.26 -8.90
C ALA A 465 19.62 19.14 -9.63
N ARG A 466 20.38 18.34 -8.89
CA ARG A 466 21.33 17.38 -9.48
C ARG A 466 21.73 16.30 -8.48
N ILE A 467 22.13 15.14 -9.01
CA ILE A 467 22.89 14.15 -8.23
C ILE A 467 24.26 14.77 -7.88
N VAL A 468 24.69 14.61 -6.62
CA VAL A 468 25.98 15.11 -6.10
C VAL A 468 26.91 14.00 -5.65
N ASP A 469 26.36 12.83 -5.33
CA ASP A 469 27.09 11.60 -5.05
C ASP A 469 26.16 10.40 -5.24
N SER A 470 26.71 9.22 -5.56
CA SER A 470 25.94 7.97 -5.60
C SER A 470 26.66 6.88 -4.79
N PRO A 471 26.72 6.97 -3.45
CA PRO A 471 27.54 6.10 -2.60
C PRO A 471 27.17 4.62 -2.67
N ALA A 472 28.19 3.77 -2.78
CA ALA A 472 28.07 2.31 -2.88
C ALA A 472 27.86 1.63 -1.51
N VAL A 473 26.72 1.91 -0.85
CA VAL A 473 26.49 1.51 0.56
C VAL A 473 26.35 -0.01 0.79
N PHE A 474 26.08 -0.77 -0.27
CA PHE A 474 25.88 -2.22 -0.26
C PHE A 474 27.20 -3.00 -0.40
N ALA A 475 28.32 -2.30 -0.64
CA ALA A 475 29.62 -2.92 -0.86
C ALA A 475 30.13 -3.70 0.36
N ASP A 476 30.90 -4.76 0.10
CA ASP A 476 31.70 -5.47 1.10
C ASP A 476 32.80 -4.52 1.63
N PRO A 477 32.82 -4.17 2.93
CA PRO A 477 33.73 -3.16 3.46
C PRO A 477 35.18 -3.63 3.57
N GLU A 478 35.45 -4.93 3.45
CA GLU A 478 36.81 -5.49 3.46
C GLU A 478 37.34 -5.72 2.03
N LYS A 479 36.46 -6.13 1.10
CA LYS A 479 36.83 -6.56 -0.26
C LYS A 479 36.57 -5.50 -1.34
N GLY A 480 35.70 -4.52 -1.07
CA GLY A 480 35.27 -3.51 -2.05
C GLY A 480 34.24 -4.01 -3.08
N THR A 481 33.85 -5.29 -3.04
CA THR A 481 32.84 -5.86 -3.95
C THR A 481 31.49 -5.17 -3.76
N LEU A 482 31.00 -4.43 -4.76
CA LEU A 482 29.75 -3.64 -4.69
C LEU A 482 28.54 -4.47 -4.26
N ALA A 483 28.37 -5.63 -4.88
CA ALA A 483 27.36 -6.61 -4.52
C ALA A 483 27.85 -7.49 -3.36
N GLY A 484 28.01 -6.86 -2.19
CA GLY A 484 28.54 -7.45 -0.95
C GLY A 484 27.48 -7.91 0.07
N LEU A 485 26.21 -7.88 -0.33
CA LEU A 485 25.04 -8.23 0.47
C LEU A 485 24.27 -9.43 -0.15
N TRP A 486 23.01 -9.67 0.23
CA TRP A 486 22.28 -10.87 -0.18
C TRP A 486 22.12 -10.98 -1.70
N ARG A 487 22.29 -12.20 -2.23
CA ARG A 487 22.38 -12.48 -3.66
C ARG A 487 21.10 -13.03 -4.30
N GLY A 488 20.00 -13.02 -3.55
CA GLY A 488 18.75 -13.63 -3.97
C GLY A 488 18.67 -15.12 -3.62
N GLY A 489 17.47 -15.70 -3.74
CA GLY A 489 17.20 -17.11 -3.47
C GLY A 489 16.77 -17.38 -2.03
N LYS A 490 16.77 -18.67 -1.64
CA LYS A 490 16.29 -19.13 -0.32
C LYS A 490 17.33 -19.00 0.80
N HIS A 491 16.87 -18.74 2.02
CA HIS A 491 17.64 -18.78 3.27
C HIS A 491 17.67 -20.18 3.97
N GLY A 492 17.28 -21.23 3.23
CA GLY A 492 17.10 -22.62 3.67
C GLY A 492 15.90 -23.27 2.97
N ASP A 493 15.81 -24.60 2.97
CA ASP A 493 14.82 -25.33 2.16
C ASP A 493 13.37 -24.90 2.45
N ASP A 494 13.03 -24.76 3.74
CA ASP A 494 11.71 -24.36 4.27
C ASP A 494 11.49 -22.83 4.35
N THR A 495 12.25 -22.02 3.59
CA THR A 495 12.18 -20.55 3.61
C THR A 495 11.70 -19.95 2.29
N GLN A 496 11.27 -18.69 2.35
CA GLN A 496 10.92 -17.91 1.17
C GLN A 496 12.11 -17.73 0.22
N GLU A 497 11.82 -17.48 -1.05
CA GLU A 497 12.80 -16.88 -1.95
C GLU A 497 12.84 -15.38 -1.69
N THR A 498 13.96 -14.90 -1.17
CA THR A 498 14.21 -13.51 -0.80
C THR A 498 14.96 -12.82 -1.94
N SER A 499 14.59 -11.59 -2.28
CA SER A 499 15.12 -10.86 -3.44
C SER A 499 16.61 -10.49 -3.33
N VAL A 500 17.30 -10.30 -4.46
CA VAL A 500 18.68 -9.80 -4.50
C VAL A 500 18.76 -8.38 -3.93
N THR A 501 19.88 -8.04 -3.27
CA THR A 501 20.09 -6.72 -2.63
C THR A 501 20.96 -5.81 -3.51
N ASP A 502 20.31 -5.11 -4.43
CA ASP A 502 20.92 -4.18 -5.39
C ASP A 502 20.33 -2.75 -5.39
N GLN A 503 19.29 -2.52 -4.59
CA GLN A 503 18.68 -1.21 -4.30
C GLN A 503 18.10 -1.18 -2.88
N CYS A 504 17.82 0.04 -2.40
CA CYS A 504 16.79 0.23 -1.38
C CYS A 504 15.44 0.54 -2.04
N HIS A 505 14.35 0.12 -1.41
CA HIS A 505 12.99 0.50 -1.77
C HIS A 505 12.66 1.79 -1.03
N ASP A 506 12.54 1.73 0.29
CA ASP A 506 12.41 2.89 1.17
C ASP A 506 13.70 3.15 1.98
N ILE A 507 13.93 4.41 2.32
CA ILE A 507 15.01 4.83 3.23
C ILE A 507 14.44 5.83 4.24
N THR A 508 13.95 5.36 5.38
CA THR A 508 13.42 6.26 6.41
C THR A 508 14.55 6.96 7.15
N VAL A 509 14.53 8.29 7.18
CA VAL A 509 15.57 9.14 7.79
C VAL A 509 15.13 9.69 9.14
N PHE A 510 16.07 9.79 10.09
CA PHE A 510 15.91 10.43 11.39
C PHE A 510 17.07 11.42 11.62
N PRO A 511 16.99 12.65 11.05
CA PRO A 511 18.14 13.54 10.93
C PRO A 511 18.75 13.98 12.28
N GLU A 512 17.95 14.23 13.31
CA GLU A 512 18.43 14.64 14.64
C GLU A 512 19.18 13.53 15.39
N ARG A 513 18.99 12.26 14.98
CA ARG A 513 19.76 11.12 15.47
C ARG A 513 21.00 10.83 14.62
N GLY A 514 21.08 11.40 13.42
CA GLY A 514 22.09 11.03 12.43
C GLY A 514 21.90 9.61 11.89
N LEU A 515 20.68 9.07 11.93
CA LEU A 515 20.36 7.70 11.52
C LEU A 515 19.43 7.67 10.29
N ALA A 516 19.55 6.63 9.48
CA ALA A 516 18.50 6.22 8.54
C ALA A 516 18.40 4.69 8.49
N ALA A 517 17.21 4.18 8.18
CA ALA A 517 16.94 2.76 8.00
C ALA A 517 16.46 2.50 6.57
N GLY A 518 17.23 1.74 5.81
CA GLY A 518 16.86 1.30 4.47
C GLY A 518 16.21 -0.08 4.53
N ALA A 519 15.03 -0.20 3.95
CA ALA A 519 14.45 -1.48 3.58
C ALA A 519 14.86 -1.76 2.13
N CYS A 520 15.69 -2.78 1.94
CA CYS A 520 16.51 -2.87 0.74
C CYS A 520 16.47 -4.25 0.10
N SER A 521 15.32 -4.58 -0.48
CA SER A 521 15.01 -5.77 -1.30
C SER A 521 15.33 -7.14 -0.68
N GLY A 522 16.59 -7.46 -0.37
CA GLY A 522 17.00 -8.64 0.40
C GLY A 522 17.58 -8.36 1.80
N ASN A 523 17.70 -7.09 2.21
CA ASN A 523 18.30 -6.71 3.50
C ASN A 523 17.62 -5.51 4.17
N GLY A 524 17.52 -5.54 5.50
CA GLY A 524 17.32 -4.35 6.33
C GLY A 524 18.67 -3.74 6.70
N ILE A 525 18.84 -2.43 6.49
CA ILE A 525 20.14 -1.75 6.62
C ILE A 525 20.02 -0.54 7.54
N LEU A 526 20.93 -0.40 8.52
CA LEU A 526 21.06 0.81 9.34
C LEU A 526 22.21 1.68 8.80
N PHE A 527 21.97 2.98 8.64
CA PHE A 527 22.92 3.96 8.10
C PHE A 527 23.24 5.09 9.09
N ASP A 528 24.51 5.50 9.12
CA ASP A 528 24.98 6.78 9.65
C ASP A 528 24.80 7.84 8.57
N ILE A 529 23.97 8.84 8.86
CA ILE A 529 23.70 10.02 8.01
C ILE A 529 24.16 11.32 8.68
N SER A 530 25.02 11.25 9.71
CA SER A 530 25.61 12.43 10.38
C SER A 530 26.36 13.35 9.41
N ASN A 531 26.73 12.83 8.24
CA ASN A 531 26.97 13.63 7.03
C ASN A 531 25.92 13.22 5.95
N PRO A 532 24.90 14.06 5.67
CA PRO A 532 23.85 13.72 4.70
C PRO A 532 24.33 13.67 3.25
N LEU A 533 25.57 14.10 2.96
CA LEU A 533 26.19 13.96 1.64
C LEU A 533 26.98 12.65 1.47
N LYS A 534 27.17 11.87 2.55
CA LYS A 534 27.98 10.64 2.57
C LYS A 534 27.40 9.61 3.58
N PRO A 535 26.19 9.07 3.34
CA PRO A 535 25.63 7.98 4.14
C PRO A 535 26.57 6.77 4.20
N LYS A 536 26.60 6.08 5.33
CA LYS A 536 27.43 4.88 5.55
C LYS A 536 26.65 3.78 6.25
N ARG A 537 26.76 2.56 5.75
CA ARG A 537 26.21 1.36 6.42
C ARG A 537 26.88 1.13 7.77
N MET A 538 26.09 1.10 8.83
CA MET A 538 26.50 0.79 10.20
C MET A 538 26.36 -0.70 10.51
N ASP A 539 25.21 -1.27 10.16
CA ASP A 539 24.85 -2.66 10.41
C ASP A 539 23.85 -3.16 9.35
N VAL A 540 23.63 -4.47 9.27
CA VAL A 540 22.74 -5.09 8.29
C VAL A 540 22.15 -6.39 8.82
N VAL A 541 20.88 -6.65 8.49
CA VAL A 541 20.12 -7.85 8.87
C VAL A 541 19.51 -8.55 7.67
N ILE A 542 19.28 -9.86 7.82
CA ILE A 542 18.41 -10.69 6.98
C ILE A 542 17.30 -11.28 7.86
N ASP A 543 16.20 -11.66 7.23
CA ASP A 543 15.09 -12.36 7.86
C ASP A 543 14.65 -13.47 6.89
N LYS A 544 14.22 -14.61 7.43
CA LYS A 544 13.85 -15.82 6.66
C LYS A 544 12.38 -15.86 6.27
N GLY A 545 11.56 -15.00 6.89
CA GLY A 545 10.16 -14.78 6.54
C GLY A 545 9.97 -13.82 5.37
N PHE A 546 10.96 -12.99 5.07
CA PHE A 546 10.87 -11.89 4.12
C PHE A 546 11.12 -12.36 2.67
N ALA A 547 10.27 -11.91 1.74
CA ALA A 547 10.48 -12.05 0.29
C ALA A 547 11.08 -10.78 -0.33
N TYR A 548 10.63 -9.60 0.11
CA TYR A 548 11.09 -8.30 -0.36
C TYR A 548 11.04 -7.25 0.76
N TRP A 549 12.20 -6.75 1.18
CA TRP A 549 12.31 -5.70 2.20
C TRP A 549 11.78 -4.36 1.66
N HIS A 550 10.62 -3.95 2.18
CA HIS A 550 9.77 -2.90 1.62
C HIS A 550 9.95 -1.54 2.29
N SER A 551 9.45 -1.38 3.52
CA SER A 551 9.54 -0.13 4.27
C SER A 551 10.23 -0.28 5.63
N ALA A 552 10.59 0.87 6.23
CA ALA A 552 11.20 0.95 7.54
C ALA A 552 10.59 2.10 8.34
N THR A 553 10.45 1.97 9.67
CA THR A 553 10.01 3.08 10.54
C THR A 553 10.66 2.99 11.92
N PHE A 554 11.24 4.09 12.37
CA PHE A 554 11.76 4.22 13.74
C PHE A 554 10.64 4.52 14.74
N ASN A 555 10.86 4.18 16.02
CA ASN A 555 10.00 4.65 17.10
C ASN A 555 10.24 6.14 17.45
N ASN A 556 9.40 6.71 18.32
CA ASN A 556 9.45 8.13 18.76
C ASN A 556 10.86 8.63 19.16
N ASP A 557 11.66 7.75 19.76
CA ASP A 557 13.02 8.07 20.24
C ASP A 557 14.14 7.74 19.24
N GLY A 558 13.88 7.04 18.12
CA GLY A 558 14.94 6.54 17.23
C GLY A 558 15.83 5.47 17.88
N THR A 559 15.27 4.70 18.83
CA THR A 559 15.95 3.63 19.58
C THR A 559 15.52 2.22 19.13
N LYS A 560 14.53 2.13 18.25
CA LYS A 560 13.98 0.92 17.65
C LYS A 560 13.67 1.18 16.19
N VAL A 561 13.62 0.14 15.38
CA VAL A 561 13.10 0.18 14.01
C VAL A 561 12.25 -1.06 13.73
N LEU A 562 11.14 -0.86 13.03
CA LEU A 562 10.35 -1.92 12.39
C LEU A 562 10.63 -1.91 10.88
N PHE A 563 10.57 -3.07 10.25
CA PHE A 563 10.67 -3.24 8.80
C PHE A 563 9.50 -4.08 8.29
N THR A 564 9.00 -3.78 7.09
CA THR A 564 7.86 -4.51 6.46
C THR A 564 8.32 -5.32 5.23
N ASP A 565 7.52 -6.34 4.86
CA ASP A 565 7.77 -7.26 3.75
C ASP A 565 6.69 -7.14 2.67
N GLU A 566 7.07 -6.83 1.42
CA GLU A 566 6.14 -6.75 0.28
C GLU A 566 5.81 -8.16 -0.25
N TRP A 567 5.33 -9.03 0.63
CA TRP A 567 5.15 -10.43 0.28
C TRP A 567 4.13 -10.61 -0.84
N GLY A 568 4.56 -11.23 -1.95
CA GLY A 568 3.73 -11.38 -3.14
C GLY A 568 3.95 -10.30 -4.21
N GLY A 569 4.76 -9.27 -3.94
CA GLY A 569 5.04 -8.20 -4.91
C GLY A 569 3.81 -7.34 -5.20
N GLY A 570 3.11 -6.94 -4.13
CA GLY A 570 1.99 -6.01 -4.17
C GLY A 570 0.66 -6.58 -4.71
N SER A 571 0.68 -7.42 -5.75
CA SER A 571 -0.53 -7.76 -6.52
C SER A 571 -1.13 -9.15 -6.28
N ARG A 572 -0.45 -10.05 -5.56
CA ARG A 572 -0.86 -11.46 -5.42
C ARG A 572 -1.70 -11.69 -4.15
N PRO A 573 -2.61 -12.68 -4.14
CA PRO A 573 -3.41 -13.00 -2.95
C PRO A 573 -2.56 -13.65 -1.86
N ARG A 574 -2.76 -13.23 -0.60
CA ARG A 574 -1.87 -13.51 0.53
C ARG A 574 -2.62 -13.44 1.87
N CYS A 575 -1.94 -13.79 2.97
CA CYS A 575 -2.51 -13.88 4.32
C CYS A 575 -3.71 -14.83 4.42
N ARG A 576 -3.78 -15.85 3.57
CA ARG A 576 -4.88 -16.81 3.51
C ARG A 576 -4.79 -17.77 4.70
N ALA A 577 -5.88 -18.48 5.01
CA ALA A 577 -5.96 -19.36 6.19
C ALA A 577 -4.93 -20.52 6.24
N TYR A 578 -4.21 -20.77 5.14
CA TYR A 578 -3.13 -21.76 5.01
C TYR A 578 -1.73 -21.15 4.80
N ASP A 579 -1.64 -19.82 4.63
CA ASP A 579 -0.36 -19.12 4.54
C ASP A 579 0.32 -19.07 5.93
N ARG A 580 1.66 -19.02 5.95
CA ARG A 580 2.44 -18.99 7.19
C ARG A 580 2.39 -17.62 7.87
N LEU A 581 2.16 -17.61 9.19
CA LEU A 581 2.13 -16.38 10.00
C LEU A 581 3.49 -15.66 10.11
N ASP A 582 4.60 -16.32 9.77
CA ASP A 582 5.94 -15.72 9.70
C ASP A 582 6.31 -15.22 8.28
N TRP A 583 5.38 -15.22 7.32
CA TRP A 583 5.61 -14.77 5.94
C TRP A 583 4.82 -13.48 5.63
N GLY A 584 5.46 -12.45 5.07
CA GLY A 584 4.85 -11.12 4.95
C GLY A 584 4.56 -10.46 6.30
N ALA A 585 5.41 -10.71 7.29
CA ALA A 585 5.26 -10.28 8.69
C ALA A 585 6.29 -9.18 9.00
N ASP A 586 5.89 -8.17 9.77
CA ASP A 586 6.74 -7.02 10.11
C ASP A 586 7.75 -7.40 11.18
N ALA A 587 9.03 -7.10 10.96
CA ALA A 587 10.12 -7.48 11.86
C ALA A 587 10.60 -6.30 12.72
N PHE A 588 10.65 -6.49 14.04
CA PHE A 588 10.99 -5.44 14.99
C PHE A 588 12.38 -5.63 15.61
N TYR A 589 13.16 -4.55 15.63
CA TYR A 589 14.55 -4.52 16.10
C TYR A 589 14.78 -3.39 17.10
N ASP A 590 15.46 -3.69 18.21
CA ASP A 590 16.07 -2.66 19.08
C ASP A 590 17.41 -2.20 18.48
N ILE A 591 17.75 -0.92 18.65
CA ILE A 591 19.01 -0.33 18.19
C ILE A 591 19.95 -0.13 19.38
N GLU A 592 20.87 -1.07 19.59
CA GLU A 592 21.86 -0.99 20.68
C GLU A 592 23.26 -0.72 20.12
N ASN A 593 23.89 0.40 20.54
CA ASN A 593 25.25 0.79 20.12
C ASN A 593 25.46 0.85 18.58
N GLY A 594 24.42 1.20 17.83
CA GLY A 594 24.47 1.28 16.37
C GLY A 594 24.33 -0.07 15.65
N LYS A 595 23.72 -1.07 16.32
CA LYS A 595 23.43 -2.40 15.77
C LYS A 595 21.98 -2.80 15.97
N LEU A 596 21.48 -3.65 15.07
CA LEU A 596 20.10 -4.13 15.03
C LEU A 596 19.95 -5.46 15.78
N PHE A 597 19.09 -5.48 16.81
CA PHE A 597 18.79 -6.68 17.59
C PHE A 597 17.32 -7.07 17.43
N TYR A 598 17.07 -8.12 16.64
CA TYR A 598 15.72 -8.68 16.44
C TYR A 598 15.06 -9.02 17.78
N ARG A 599 13.76 -8.70 17.90
CA ARG A 599 12.95 -8.94 19.09
C ARG A 599 11.69 -9.77 18.83
N GLY A 600 11.00 -9.57 17.71
CA GLY A 600 9.73 -10.21 17.40
C GLY A 600 9.18 -9.83 16.03
N HIS A 601 8.10 -10.49 15.62
CA HIS A 601 7.31 -10.16 14.43
C HIS A 601 5.87 -9.72 14.80
N TYR A 602 5.22 -8.98 13.91
CA TYR A 602 3.77 -8.82 13.84
C TYR A 602 3.25 -9.30 12.48
N LYS A 603 2.00 -9.77 12.42
CA LYS A 603 1.31 -10.13 11.19
C LYS A 603 -0.17 -9.81 11.35
N LEU A 604 -0.83 -9.34 10.28
CA LEU A 604 -2.29 -9.23 10.22
C LEU A 604 -2.93 -10.57 10.66
N PRO A 605 -3.75 -10.60 11.72
CA PRO A 605 -4.30 -11.85 12.25
C PRO A 605 -5.58 -12.31 11.53
N ALA A 606 -6.11 -11.49 10.61
CA ALA A 606 -7.25 -11.83 9.77
C ALA A 606 -6.83 -12.69 8.57
N PRO A 607 -7.41 -13.90 8.40
CA PRO A 607 -7.21 -14.68 7.20
C PRO A 607 -8.05 -14.14 6.03
N GLN A 608 -7.42 -13.94 4.88
CA GLN A 608 -8.01 -13.33 3.69
C GLN A 608 -8.31 -14.35 2.57
N VAL A 609 -9.08 -13.95 1.56
CA VAL A 609 -9.48 -14.76 0.39
C VAL A 609 -8.61 -14.51 -0.85
N GLU A 610 -8.81 -15.25 -1.95
CA GLU A 610 -7.98 -15.10 -3.17
C GLU A 610 -8.23 -13.79 -3.94
N GLN A 611 -9.27 -13.02 -3.58
CA GLN A 611 -9.59 -11.71 -4.14
C GLN A 611 -8.85 -10.58 -3.41
N GLU A 612 -8.14 -10.89 -2.31
CA GLU A 612 -7.52 -9.94 -1.39
C GLU A 612 -5.98 -10.03 -1.43
N ASN A 613 -5.33 -8.99 -1.96
CA ASN A 613 -3.88 -8.91 -2.06
C ASN A 613 -3.24 -8.43 -0.74
N CYS A 614 -3.23 -9.27 0.30
CA CYS A 614 -2.70 -8.90 1.63
C CYS A 614 -1.19 -8.64 1.69
N VAL A 615 -0.78 -7.37 1.69
CA VAL A 615 0.64 -6.94 1.69
C VAL A 615 0.87 -5.81 2.69
N ALA A 616 1.99 -5.84 3.43
CA ALA A 616 2.35 -4.85 4.44
C ALA A 616 2.93 -3.57 3.82
N HIS A 617 2.26 -2.43 4.02
CA HIS A 617 2.61 -1.15 3.37
C HIS A 617 2.66 0.04 4.34
N ASN A 618 2.95 1.23 3.79
CA ASN A 618 3.51 2.39 4.50
C ASN A 618 2.65 2.94 5.65
N GLY A 619 3.33 3.37 6.70
CA GLY A 619 2.72 3.77 7.97
C GLY A 619 3.49 4.87 8.71
N SER A 620 3.05 5.21 9.92
CA SER A 620 3.68 6.25 10.75
C SER A 620 3.50 6.03 12.25
N ILE A 621 4.28 6.74 13.07
CA ILE A 621 4.17 6.68 14.54
C ILE A 621 3.07 7.62 15.05
N ILE A 622 2.14 7.07 15.82
CA ILE A 622 1.20 7.84 16.64
C ILE A 622 1.94 8.24 17.94
N PRO A 623 2.10 9.55 18.22
CA PRO A 623 2.99 10.05 19.27
C PRO A 623 2.33 10.04 20.66
N VAL A 624 1.90 8.88 21.16
CA VAL A 624 1.44 8.76 22.56
C VAL A 624 2.65 8.80 23.49
N PRO A 625 2.71 9.71 24.49
CA PRO A 625 3.89 9.86 25.34
C PRO A 625 4.19 8.58 26.13
N GLY A 626 5.43 8.08 26.03
CA GLY A 626 5.87 6.86 26.74
C GLY A 626 5.35 5.54 26.16
N ARG A 627 4.90 5.56 24.90
CA ARG A 627 4.57 4.38 24.10
C ARG A 627 5.17 4.50 22.70
N ASP A 628 5.31 3.37 22.05
CA ASP A 628 5.68 3.26 20.65
C ASP A 628 4.49 2.62 19.92
N ILE A 629 3.71 3.42 19.21
CA ILE A 629 2.50 3.00 18.51
C ILE A 629 2.66 3.32 17.03
N PHE A 630 2.51 2.32 16.17
CA PHE A 630 2.54 2.44 14.72
C PHE A 630 1.12 2.35 14.17
N VAL A 631 0.78 3.18 13.18
CA VAL A 631 -0.36 2.94 12.30
C VAL A 631 0.19 2.51 10.94
N GLN A 632 -0.36 1.42 10.41
CA GLN A 632 0.16 0.69 9.26
C GLN A 632 -0.94 0.45 8.23
N SER A 633 -0.58 0.47 6.96
CA SER A 633 -1.45 0.03 5.88
C SER A 633 -1.26 -1.44 5.56
N TRP A 634 -2.34 -2.12 5.22
CA TRP A 634 -2.32 -3.38 4.48
C TRP A 634 -3.07 -3.17 3.16
N TYR A 635 -2.48 -3.62 2.07
CA TYR A 635 -3.21 -3.85 0.82
C TYR A 635 -4.31 -4.89 1.10
N GLN A 636 -5.56 -4.59 0.72
CA GLN A 636 -6.85 -5.24 1.07
C GLN A 636 -7.08 -5.83 2.49
N GLY A 637 -6.14 -5.74 3.44
CA GLY A 637 -6.32 -6.07 4.88
C GLY A 637 -6.47 -4.84 5.79
N GLY A 638 -6.71 -3.67 5.20
CA GLY A 638 -7.13 -2.48 5.91
C GLY A 638 -6.00 -1.66 6.56
N ILE A 639 -6.24 -1.20 7.78
CA ILE A 639 -5.34 -0.41 8.62
C ILE A 639 -5.23 -1.09 9.96
N SER A 640 -4.00 -1.37 10.42
CA SER A 640 -3.73 -1.82 11.79
C SER A 640 -3.11 -0.70 12.61
N VAL A 641 -3.48 -0.60 13.89
CA VAL A 641 -2.82 0.24 14.89
C VAL A 641 -2.15 -0.69 15.91
N ILE A 642 -0.83 -0.65 15.98
CA ILE A 642 0.01 -1.63 16.67
C ILE A 642 0.82 -0.95 17.77
N ASP A 643 0.69 -1.40 19.02
CA ASP A 643 1.60 -1.02 20.10
C ASP A 643 2.81 -1.96 20.12
N PHE A 644 4.01 -1.41 19.94
CA PHE A 644 5.29 -2.13 19.99
C PHE A 644 6.23 -1.56 21.07
N THR A 645 5.66 -0.94 22.11
CA THR A 645 6.39 -0.43 23.28
C THR A 645 7.22 -1.52 23.96
N GLU A 646 6.67 -2.74 24.05
CA GLU A 646 7.40 -3.96 24.41
C GLU A 646 7.69 -4.76 23.13
N THR A 647 8.87 -4.54 22.55
CA THR A 647 9.17 -4.86 21.13
C THR A 647 9.33 -6.35 20.82
N ALA A 648 9.34 -7.21 21.85
CA ALA A 648 9.26 -8.65 21.70
C ALA A 648 7.81 -9.19 21.68
N ASN A 649 6.80 -8.32 21.86
CA ASN A 649 5.38 -8.67 21.87
C ASN A 649 4.55 -7.46 21.34
N PRO A 650 4.61 -7.15 20.02
CA PRO A 650 3.72 -6.17 19.41
C PRO A 650 2.25 -6.63 19.49
N VAL A 651 1.32 -5.69 19.65
CA VAL A 651 -0.13 -5.98 19.81
C VAL A 651 -0.97 -5.02 18.96
N GLU A 652 -1.89 -5.56 18.16
CA GLU A 652 -2.93 -4.78 17.49
C GLU A 652 -3.93 -4.25 18.52
N ILE A 653 -4.01 -2.92 18.66
CA ILE A 653 -4.87 -2.22 19.62
C ILE A 653 -6.08 -1.54 18.96
N GLY A 654 -6.12 -1.51 17.63
CA GLY A 654 -7.26 -1.03 16.82
C GLY A 654 -7.05 -1.35 15.34
N TYR A 655 -8.13 -1.38 14.57
CA TYR A 655 -8.09 -1.59 13.12
C TYR A 655 -9.30 -0.96 12.41
N PHE A 656 -9.17 -0.79 11.09
CA PHE A 656 -10.28 -0.53 10.17
C PHE A 656 -10.03 -1.28 8.86
N ASP A 657 -11.03 -2.00 8.38
CA ASP A 657 -10.88 -2.89 7.22
C ASP A 657 -12.17 -3.00 6.39
N ARG A 658 -12.03 -3.38 5.12
CA ARG A 658 -13.11 -3.60 4.17
C ARG A 658 -12.87 -4.87 3.36
N GLY A 659 -13.94 -5.62 3.09
CA GLY A 659 -13.91 -6.74 2.15
C GLY A 659 -13.49 -6.34 0.72
N PRO A 660 -13.26 -7.34 -0.14
CA PRO A 660 -12.59 -7.16 -1.41
C PRO A 660 -13.32 -6.23 -2.37
N ILE A 661 -12.59 -5.64 -3.30
CA ILE A 661 -13.16 -4.70 -4.29
C ILE A 661 -14.23 -5.37 -5.18
N HIS A 662 -14.05 -6.65 -5.53
CA HIS A 662 -14.98 -7.44 -6.35
C HIS A 662 -15.15 -8.85 -5.77
N GLU A 663 -16.27 -9.53 -6.09
CA GLU A 663 -16.56 -10.87 -5.54
C GLU A 663 -15.84 -12.01 -6.27
N GLU A 664 -15.67 -11.92 -7.58
CA GLU A 664 -15.07 -12.96 -8.43
C GLU A 664 -13.64 -12.61 -8.93
N HIS A 665 -13.11 -11.42 -8.59
CA HIS A 665 -11.86 -10.92 -9.18
C HIS A 665 -10.95 -10.25 -8.13
N LEU A 666 -9.66 -10.58 -8.13
CA LEU A 666 -8.65 -9.78 -7.43
C LEU A 666 -8.45 -8.46 -8.18
N ILE A 667 -9.02 -7.40 -7.63
CA ILE A 667 -8.79 -6.02 -8.07
C ILE A 667 -7.96 -5.33 -6.99
N LEU A 668 -6.84 -4.72 -7.38
CA LEU A 668 -5.87 -4.13 -6.45
C LEU A 668 -6.51 -3.02 -5.59
N GLY A 669 -6.55 -3.20 -4.27
CA GLY A 669 -7.28 -2.30 -3.35
C GLY A 669 -6.70 -2.24 -1.95
N GLY A 670 -7.45 -1.66 -1.00
CA GLY A 670 -6.97 -1.39 0.35
C GLY A 670 -5.99 -0.23 0.39
N PHE A 671 -5.22 -0.09 1.47
CA PHE A 671 -4.47 1.13 1.74
C PHE A 671 -3.03 1.07 1.27
N TRP A 672 -2.59 2.11 0.55
CA TRP A 672 -1.19 2.34 0.22
C TRP A 672 -0.45 2.98 1.40
N SER A 673 -0.95 4.08 1.95
CA SER A 673 -0.31 4.72 3.11
C SER A 673 -1.33 5.16 4.16
N SER A 674 -0.96 5.02 5.43
CA SER A 674 -1.79 5.34 6.59
C SER A 674 -1.00 6.21 7.57
N TYR A 675 -1.23 7.52 7.56
CA TYR A 675 -0.41 8.49 8.30
C TYR A 675 -1.16 9.27 9.37
N TRP A 676 -0.54 9.40 10.54
CA TRP A 676 -1.01 10.26 11.63
C TRP A 676 -0.63 11.72 11.37
N TYR A 677 -1.63 12.60 11.32
CA TYR A 677 -1.41 14.04 11.25
C TYR A 677 -2.50 14.81 11.99
N HIS A 678 -2.09 15.73 12.89
CA HIS A 678 -2.96 16.61 13.68
C HIS A 678 -4.21 15.95 14.32
N GLY A 679 -4.06 14.73 14.86
CA GLY A 679 -5.15 14.02 15.55
C GLY A 679 -6.02 13.11 14.68
N ARG A 680 -5.72 13.01 13.38
CA ARG A 680 -6.37 12.11 12.42
C ARG A 680 -5.39 11.06 11.92
N ILE A 681 -5.92 9.92 11.49
CA ILE A 681 -5.25 8.98 10.60
C ILE A 681 -5.82 9.22 9.20
N TYR A 682 -4.97 9.53 8.22
CA TYR A 682 -5.36 9.64 6.81
C TYR A 682 -4.88 8.38 6.09
N GLY A 683 -5.77 7.73 5.35
CA GLY A 683 -5.46 6.54 4.55
C GLY A 683 -5.65 6.81 3.05
N THR A 684 -4.62 6.63 2.21
CA THR A 684 -4.79 6.59 0.75
C THR A 684 -5.18 5.19 0.32
N GLU A 685 -6.41 5.01 -0.15
CA GLU A 685 -6.94 3.74 -0.64
C GLU A 685 -6.67 3.65 -2.15
N ILE A 686 -6.05 2.54 -2.59
CA ILE A 686 -5.52 2.31 -3.93
C ILE A 686 -6.57 2.47 -5.03
N ALA A 687 -7.79 2.00 -4.79
CA ALA A 687 -8.89 1.96 -5.74
C ALA A 687 -9.96 3.03 -5.44
N ARG A 688 -10.36 3.16 -4.17
CA ARG A 688 -11.53 3.92 -3.72
C ARG A 688 -11.27 5.42 -3.56
N GLY A 689 -10.16 5.83 -2.90
CA GLY A 689 -9.86 7.25 -2.68
C GLY A 689 -9.07 7.56 -1.39
N ILE A 690 -9.63 8.38 -0.50
CA ILE A 690 -9.01 8.78 0.78
C ILE A 690 -9.99 8.58 1.93
N ASP A 691 -9.56 7.89 2.99
CA ASP A 691 -10.29 7.82 4.26
C ASP A 691 -9.63 8.70 5.33
N VAL A 692 -10.45 9.21 6.25
CA VAL A 692 -10.02 9.95 7.44
C VAL A 692 -10.60 9.27 8.67
N LEU A 693 -9.75 8.86 9.61
CA LEU A 693 -10.12 8.14 10.83
C LEU A 693 -9.66 8.86 12.10
N GLU A 694 -10.32 8.50 13.21
CA GLU A 694 -10.12 9.04 14.55
C GLU A 694 -9.95 7.88 15.54
N LEU A 695 -8.95 7.96 16.42
CA LEU A 695 -8.79 7.04 17.55
C LEU A 695 -9.96 7.22 18.53
N THR A 696 -10.57 6.13 18.98
CA THR A 696 -11.58 6.17 20.05
C THR A 696 -11.02 5.60 21.36
N PRO A 697 -11.44 6.13 22.54
CA PRO A 697 -10.99 5.61 23.83
C PRO A 697 -11.37 4.13 24.02
N SER A 698 -10.44 3.37 24.61
CA SER A 698 -10.57 1.93 24.81
C SER A 698 -9.77 1.47 26.04
N ASP A 699 -9.87 0.19 26.38
CA ASP A 699 -9.01 -0.41 27.43
C ASP A 699 -7.51 -0.31 27.08
N TYR A 700 -7.17 -0.16 25.80
CA TYR A 700 -5.80 0.05 25.33
C TYR A 700 -5.35 1.52 25.31
N LEU A 701 -6.24 2.50 25.11
CA LEU A 701 -5.91 3.92 24.95
C LEU A 701 -6.90 4.83 25.69
N SER A 702 -6.41 5.62 26.64
CA SER A 702 -7.25 6.58 27.37
C SER A 702 -7.50 7.87 26.59
N GLU A 703 -8.55 8.60 26.97
CA GLU A 703 -8.81 9.96 26.49
C GLU A 703 -7.59 10.88 26.67
N ASN A 704 -6.87 10.77 27.79
CA ASN A 704 -5.67 11.57 28.06
C ASN A 704 -4.49 11.19 27.15
N GLU A 705 -4.34 9.93 26.77
CA GLU A 705 -3.31 9.48 25.84
C GLU A 705 -3.56 9.98 24.42
N ILE A 706 -4.80 9.88 23.94
CA ILE A 706 -5.21 10.43 22.64
C ILE A 706 -5.04 11.95 22.63
N ALA A 707 -5.51 12.64 23.68
CA ALA A 707 -5.33 14.08 23.83
C ALA A 707 -3.86 14.50 23.98
N ALA A 708 -2.98 13.64 24.50
CA ALA A 708 -1.55 13.90 24.57
C ALA A 708 -0.82 13.67 23.23
N ALA A 709 -1.30 12.75 22.38
CA ALA A 709 -0.79 12.58 21.01
C ALA A 709 -1.12 13.80 20.12
N LEU A 710 -2.30 14.40 20.32
CA LEU A 710 -2.69 15.70 19.76
C LEU A 710 -1.80 16.89 20.19
N LEU A 711 -0.97 16.71 21.23
CA LEU A 711 -0.09 17.74 21.79
C LEU A 711 1.40 17.48 21.50
N ALA A 712 1.71 16.49 20.68
CA ALA A 712 3.08 16.18 20.28
C ALA A 712 3.60 17.23 19.29
N ASP A 713 4.80 17.75 19.54
CA ASP A 713 5.59 18.44 18.52
C ASP A 713 6.30 17.37 17.67
N GLN A 714 5.93 17.31 16.39
CA GLN A 714 6.50 16.43 15.37
C GLN A 714 6.95 17.21 14.12
N SER A 715 7.13 18.54 14.21
CA SER A 715 7.12 19.50 13.08
C SER A 715 5.72 19.79 12.51
N GLU A 716 5.52 21.01 12.01
CA GLU A 716 4.33 21.47 11.26
C GLU A 716 4.17 20.79 9.88
N ARG A 717 5.09 19.88 9.52
CA ARG A 717 5.15 19.15 8.26
C ARG A 717 5.38 17.67 8.50
N PHE A 718 4.64 16.83 7.79
CA PHE A 718 4.89 15.40 7.66
C PHE A 718 5.28 15.09 6.22
N ASN A 719 6.36 14.35 6.03
CA ASN A 719 6.75 13.77 4.75
C ASN A 719 6.92 12.25 4.92
N PRO A 720 6.53 11.45 3.91
CA PRO A 720 6.90 10.04 3.80
C PRO A 720 8.40 9.82 4.05
N GLN A 721 8.73 8.71 4.70
CA GLN A 721 10.10 8.29 5.05
C GLN A 721 10.94 9.38 5.79
N GLN A 722 10.35 10.42 6.39
CA GLN A 722 11.04 11.45 7.17
C GLN A 722 10.50 11.53 8.60
N GLN A 723 11.34 11.27 9.60
CA GLN A 723 10.98 11.33 11.02
C GLN A 723 11.82 12.35 11.79
N PHE A 724 11.18 13.02 12.75
CA PHE A 724 11.78 14.03 13.63
C PHE A 724 11.68 13.58 15.10
N GLN A 725 12.47 14.18 15.99
CA GLN A 725 12.39 13.84 17.42
C GLN A 725 11.10 14.39 18.05
N VAL A 726 10.21 13.48 18.44
CA VAL A 726 8.93 13.82 19.07
C VAL A 726 9.13 14.37 20.49
N THR A 727 8.43 15.45 20.83
CA THR A 727 8.37 15.98 22.22
C THR A 727 6.96 16.38 22.65
N TRP A 728 6.71 16.48 23.96
CA TRP A 728 5.41 16.82 24.51
C TRP A 728 5.51 17.96 25.54
N PRO A 729 4.54 18.91 25.58
CA PRO A 729 4.55 19.99 26.54
C PRO A 729 4.23 19.49 27.95
N ALA A 730 5.04 19.87 28.94
CA ALA A 730 4.77 19.52 30.34
C ALA A 730 3.54 20.26 30.90
N ILE A 731 2.35 19.71 30.67
CA ILE A 731 1.04 20.19 31.14
C ILE A 731 0.20 19.02 31.70
N PRO A 732 -0.86 19.27 32.48
CA PRO A 732 -1.53 18.21 33.24
C PRO A 732 -2.05 17.03 32.43
N VAL A 733 -2.63 17.21 31.24
CA VAL A 733 -3.13 16.08 30.41
C VAL A 733 -2.01 15.09 30.01
N VAL A 734 -0.81 15.57 29.71
CA VAL A 734 0.37 14.70 29.46
C VAL A 734 0.80 13.96 30.73
N ALA A 735 0.61 14.57 31.92
CA ALA A 735 0.81 13.87 33.18
C ALA A 735 -0.28 12.83 33.47
N HIS A 736 -1.54 13.09 33.10
CA HIS A 736 -2.63 12.11 33.18
C HIS A 736 -2.42 10.92 32.23
N ALA A 737 -1.94 11.14 30.99
CA ALA A 737 -1.61 10.06 30.06
C ALA A 737 -0.61 9.05 30.68
N TYR A 738 0.44 9.53 31.34
CA TYR A 738 1.35 8.65 32.09
C TYR A 738 0.73 8.02 33.34
N ILE A 739 -0.24 8.67 33.99
CA ILE A 739 -0.95 8.10 35.15
C ILE A 739 -1.86 6.95 34.70
N ASP A 740 -2.59 7.11 33.60
CA ASP A 740 -3.49 6.10 33.05
C ASP A 740 -2.69 4.85 32.59
N GLN A 741 -1.54 5.05 31.93
CA GLN A 741 -0.59 3.98 31.64
C GLN A 741 -0.09 3.29 32.91
N LEU A 742 0.38 4.05 33.91
CA LEU A 742 0.86 3.50 35.18
C LEU A 742 -0.25 2.89 36.05
N GLN A 743 -1.53 3.18 35.77
CA GLN A 743 -2.68 2.52 36.38
C GLN A 743 -2.95 1.17 35.71
N ARG A 744 -2.87 1.08 34.37
CA ARG A 744 -2.94 -0.20 33.64
C ARG A 744 -1.75 -1.13 33.95
N ASP A 745 -0.56 -0.58 34.20
CA ASP A 745 0.62 -1.30 34.70
C ASP A 745 0.49 -1.78 36.18
N GLU A 746 -0.67 -1.56 36.84
CA GLU A 746 -0.89 -1.70 38.30
C GLU A 746 0.17 -0.97 39.18
N ALA A 747 0.87 0.01 38.60
CA ALA A 747 2.08 0.62 39.14
C ALA A 747 1.81 1.80 40.11
N LEU A 748 0.55 2.14 40.39
CA LEU A 748 0.14 3.17 41.33
C LEU A 748 -0.85 2.62 42.35
N THR A 749 -0.60 2.87 43.64
CA THR A 749 -1.61 2.59 44.68
C THR A 749 -2.77 3.57 44.57
N ILE A 750 -3.97 3.17 45.01
CA ILE A 750 -5.19 4.01 45.03
C ILE A 750 -4.94 5.38 45.69
N SER A 751 -4.14 5.42 46.76
CA SER A 751 -3.78 6.69 47.42
C SER A 751 -2.88 7.57 46.56
N GLN A 752 -1.91 7.01 45.84
CA GLN A 752 -1.03 7.76 44.94
C GLN A 752 -1.79 8.30 43.73
N LEU A 753 -2.69 7.50 43.15
CA LEU A 753 -3.57 7.90 42.07
C LEU A 753 -4.41 9.12 42.48
N ALA A 754 -5.12 9.04 43.61
CA ALA A 754 -5.93 10.14 44.13
C ALA A 754 -5.09 11.41 44.43
N ASP A 755 -3.92 11.27 45.06
CA ASP A 755 -3.01 12.38 45.36
C ASP A 755 -2.46 13.07 44.08
N LEU A 756 -2.24 12.30 43.02
CA LEU A 756 -1.76 12.80 41.73
C LEU A 756 -2.86 13.53 40.97
N THR A 757 -4.04 12.92 40.82
CA THR A 757 -5.18 13.52 40.12
C THR A 757 -5.61 14.82 40.80
N GLU A 758 -5.82 14.85 42.12
CA GLU A 758 -6.21 16.07 42.85
C GLU A 758 -5.17 17.20 42.69
N ALA A 759 -3.87 16.85 42.62
CA ALA A 759 -2.80 17.83 42.41
C ALA A 759 -2.73 18.34 40.96
N LEU A 760 -3.12 17.52 39.98
CA LEU A 760 -3.14 17.89 38.56
C LEU A 760 -4.41 18.66 38.18
N ASP A 761 -5.58 18.29 38.70
CA ASP A 761 -6.83 19.06 38.55
C ASP A 761 -6.64 20.49 39.08
N GLY A 762 -6.05 20.63 40.27
CA GLY A 762 -5.67 21.90 40.83
C GLY A 762 -4.67 22.66 39.96
N ALA A 763 -3.73 21.96 39.30
CA ALA A 763 -2.74 22.58 38.43
C ALA A 763 -3.36 23.10 37.13
N SER A 764 -4.25 22.32 36.52
CA SER A 764 -5.07 22.74 35.37
C SER A 764 -5.83 24.02 35.69
N ALA A 765 -6.53 24.06 36.83
CA ALA A 765 -7.30 25.22 37.26
C ALA A 765 -6.45 26.48 37.49
N GLN A 766 -5.24 26.36 38.07
CA GLN A 766 -4.34 27.51 38.25
C GLN A 766 -3.69 27.96 36.93
N LEU A 767 -3.22 27.03 36.11
CA LEU A 767 -2.56 27.34 34.84
C LEU A 767 -3.51 28.01 33.83
N ALA A 768 -4.78 27.56 33.77
CA ALA A 768 -5.80 28.14 32.89
C ALA A 768 -6.08 29.63 33.15
N VAL A 769 -5.80 30.13 34.36
CA VAL A 769 -5.94 31.55 34.73
C VAL A 769 -4.59 32.26 34.92
N GLY A 770 -3.47 31.61 34.56
CA GLY A 770 -2.11 32.16 34.73
C GLY A 770 -1.67 32.37 36.18
N ALA A 771 -2.32 31.72 37.15
CA ALA A 771 -2.05 31.88 38.57
C ALA A 771 -0.86 31.05 39.06
N LYS A 772 -0.23 31.53 40.14
CA LYS A 772 0.91 30.89 40.80
C LYS A 772 0.48 30.35 42.17
N ASP A 773 0.59 29.05 42.39
CA ASP A 773 0.41 28.42 43.69
C ASP A 773 1.69 27.68 44.11
N LYS A 774 2.43 28.29 45.05
CA LYS A 774 3.66 27.74 45.63
C LYS A 774 3.43 26.53 46.53
N ARG A 775 2.24 26.38 47.11
CA ARG A 775 1.86 25.19 47.91
C ARG A 775 1.60 24.01 46.98
N LEU A 776 0.85 24.22 45.90
CA LEU A 776 0.59 23.19 44.89
C LEU A 776 1.86 22.79 44.14
N ALA A 777 2.68 23.76 43.73
CA ALA A 777 4.02 23.51 43.18
C ALA A 777 4.87 22.65 44.14
N GLY A 778 4.80 22.90 45.45
CA GLY A 778 5.43 22.08 46.49
C GLY A 778 4.90 20.65 46.54
N ARG A 779 3.57 20.44 46.45
CA ARG A 779 2.93 19.12 46.39
C ARG A 779 3.43 18.34 45.17
N LEU A 780 3.37 18.94 43.98
CA LEU A 780 3.80 18.31 42.72
C LEU A 780 5.28 17.87 42.74
N SER A 781 6.20 18.74 43.22
CA SER A 781 7.62 18.37 43.39
C SER A 781 7.87 17.34 44.50
N SER A 782 6.91 17.10 45.40
CA SER A 782 6.96 15.99 46.36
C SER A 782 6.45 14.69 45.72
N LEU A 783 5.31 14.74 45.03
CA LEU A 783 4.73 13.59 44.31
C LEU A 783 5.69 13.03 43.26
N ALA A 784 6.36 13.89 42.50
CA ALA A 784 7.40 13.49 41.54
C ALA A 784 8.53 12.63 42.17
N LYS A 785 8.94 12.95 43.42
CA LYS A 785 9.96 12.19 44.16
C LYS A 785 9.44 10.86 44.72
N THR A 786 8.12 10.71 44.86
CA THR A 786 7.45 9.48 45.27
C THR A 786 7.24 8.56 44.06
N VAL A 787 6.71 9.08 42.95
CA VAL A 787 6.47 8.33 41.69
C VAL A 787 7.76 7.66 41.20
N ARG A 788 8.88 8.40 41.18
CA ARG A 788 10.19 7.92 40.71
C ARG A 788 10.85 6.82 41.59
N LYS A 789 10.19 6.36 42.65
CA LYS A 789 10.73 5.31 43.57
C LYS A 789 9.98 3.97 43.51
N GLY A 790 8.91 3.85 42.73
CA GLY A 790 8.18 2.59 42.61
C GLY A 790 8.92 1.55 41.77
N ALA A 791 8.60 0.26 41.96
CA ALA A 791 9.06 -0.84 41.09
C ALA A 791 8.24 -0.90 39.78
N GLY A 792 8.61 -1.80 38.86
CA GLY A 792 7.95 -1.99 37.56
C GLY A 792 8.92 -2.57 36.52
N SER A 793 8.44 -2.83 35.29
CA SER A 793 9.32 -3.14 34.13
C SER A 793 10.15 -1.92 33.72
N ASP A 794 11.10 -2.08 32.81
CA ASP A 794 11.88 -0.95 32.30
C ASP A 794 10.99 0.09 31.58
N VAL A 795 9.91 -0.32 30.92
CA VAL A 795 8.89 0.59 30.37
C VAL A 795 8.15 1.33 31.49
N THR A 796 7.68 0.63 32.53
CA THR A 796 7.07 1.27 33.71
C THR A 796 8.06 2.24 34.40
N GLN A 797 9.36 1.93 34.45
CA GLN A 797 10.38 2.84 35.00
C GLN A 797 10.59 4.08 34.12
N LYS A 798 10.63 3.93 32.79
CA LYS A 798 10.65 5.07 31.85
C LYS A 798 9.43 5.97 32.07
N ARG A 799 8.21 5.40 32.10
CA ARG A 799 6.95 6.13 32.39
C ARG A 799 6.99 6.86 33.74
N ARG A 800 7.42 6.20 34.82
CA ARG A 800 7.63 6.84 36.15
C ARG A 800 8.62 8.01 36.10
N ALA A 801 9.71 7.88 35.34
CA ALA A 801 10.73 8.92 35.22
C ALA A 801 10.21 10.13 34.41
N SER A 802 9.50 9.89 33.31
CA SER A 802 8.89 10.95 32.49
C SER A 802 7.80 11.69 33.24
N LEU A 803 6.87 10.99 33.90
CA LEU A 803 5.87 11.61 34.78
C LEU A 803 6.52 12.46 35.89
N ALA A 804 7.58 11.95 36.53
CA ALA A 804 8.30 12.72 37.55
C ALA A 804 9.02 13.96 36.99
N THR A 805 9.38 13.97 35.71
CA THR A 805 9.93 15.15 35.02
C THR A 805 8.81 16.16 34.75
N THR A 806 7.73 15.71 34.08
CA THR A 806 6.52 16.49 33.79
C THR A 806 5.96 17.20 35.03
N LEU A 807 5.82 16.49 36.16
CA LEU A 807 5.34 17.05 37.43
C LEU A 807 6.25 18.15 38.00
N ASN A 808 7.57 18.07 37.79
CA ASN A 808 8.50 19.11 38.23
C ASN A 808 8.47 20.35 37.33
N GLU A 809 8.19 20.20 36.04
CA GLU A 809 8.03 21.31 35.11
C GLU A 809 6.69 22.04 35.28
N ILE A 810 5.59 21.30 35.50
CA ILE A 810 4.31 21.87 35.95
C ILE A 810 4.51 22.61 37.27
N SER A 811 5.25 22.02 38.22
CA SER A 811 5.64 22.70 39.47
C SER A 811 6.45 23.99 39.21
N ALA A 812 7.33 24.02 38.21
CA ALA A 812 8.10 25.21 37.88
C ALA A 812 7.22 26.35 37.32
N LYS A 813 6.24 26.02 36.46
CA LYS A 813 5.28 26.98 35.88
C LYS A 813 4.42 27.68 36.97
N LEU A 814 4.14 26.99 38.07
CA LEU A 814 3.30 27.47 39.19
C LEU A 814 4.02 28.32 40.27
N ARG A 815 5.33 28.64 40.14
CA ARG A 815 6.14 29.33 41.17
C ARG A 815 6.26 30.84 41.02
#